data_AF-A0A6I1GV03-F1
#
_entry.id   AF-A0A6I1GV03-F1
#
_cell.length_a   1.000
_cell.length_b   1.000
_cell.length_c   1.000
_cell.angle_alpha   90.00
_cell.angle_beta   90.00
_cell.angle_gamma   90.00
#
_symmetry.space_group_name_H-M   'P 1'
#
loop_
_entity.id
_entity.type
_entity.pdbx_description
1 polymer ?
#
loop_
_entity_poly.entity_id
_entity_poly.type
_entity_poly.pdbx_seq_one_letter_code
_entity_poly.pdbx_strand_id
1 'polypeptide(L)'
;MTLLTAFLLILAAQSIVRVNRVNIQHWLASSRIGRWHFDHDMMTEANAAGVDWELADISMAARHISARIMFDTTYRVVLLIAGSYLLTWAWPGLVWQWTWLAGLMIAFLPMLDRIAMRNSGNGAAKVPMTRAEALTAIIGDLLAAGILTATLAFGCTAPQQIRAWAAAAGPSASSMLAGIPSWLWTCLCAVVFIAGLWTAYGVTRFAGRLSRMFSSPRFELRADEDTMLYLRSFQDDRQSIQTPVAEFDSNTNLRSLLWPRISFEEMIANCSAANTRGLITVGRPGERLPRAGAVRGYYAQDDWREGVRLTAFRVRGIIFTLGATVSLHWEIEHLKQWGLLRKCLFLIPPIDDGIEQRLWPAFDALGVNKDEYRKAATIPVPTMVGFRVNDDGSVHWLLGFGHDWTTYLYAIACFNAQLDWLQGLAGDQASGRIAADPNPVQTVSRDEIEQAFHEGAAMRPGRPGATVRKTIKSARRALALEQIGEWDDAVAEYTRLIHAFDTAHGNEPAPGNTIYRDPDDAQSMAYLLYRRLASECHASPQSQQDLLILADRVIRQLDAAPTFAWPTPFESRRTAALEADVHGWVAVYAETRLGNRAMQITARTRQVEAARRAHDRRLVVDAEFNLYDALDDERRKTAVAQSILESALSMGDVRLEGKARWALGSALAGAGAERPQWEPQFRRAAVCLERCGEHADAQRVMLDLERILNAGR
;
A
#
# COMPACT_ATOMS: atom_id res chain seq x y z
N MET A 1 46.11 -3.07 -8.10
CA MET A 1 45.36 -1.97 -8.75
C MET A 1 43.99 -2.44 -9.26
N THR A 2 43.88 -3.49 -10.06
CA THR A 2 42.59 -3.94 -10.64
C THR A 2 41.60 -4.57 -9.65
N LEU A 3 42.07 -5.40 -8.71
CA LEU A 3 41.25 -5.87 -7.57
C LEU A 3 40.77 -4.72 -6.68
N LEU A 4 41.61 -3.68 -6.55
CA LEU A 4 41.26 -2.46 -5.83
C LEU A 4 40.16 -1.70 -6.59
N THR A 5 40.20 -1.62 -7.92
CA THR A 5 39.14 -0.99 -8.72
C THR A 5 37.81 -1.75 -8.66
N ALA A 6 37.83 -3.09 -8.72
CA ALA A 6 36.63 -3.92 -8.55
C ALA A 6 36.05 -3.80 -7.13
N PHE A 7 36.91 -3.82 -6.11
CA PHE A 7 36.53 -3.58 -4.73
C PHE A 7 35.96 -2.16 -4.54
N LEU A 8 36.55 -1.14 -5.17
CA LEU A 8 36.04 0.22 -5.17
C LEU A 8 34.72 0.37 -5.93
N LEU A 9 34.47 -0.40 -7.00
CA LEU A 9 33.18 -0.44 -7.70
C LEU A 9 32.11 -1.13 -6.86
N ILE A 10 32.45 -2.21 -6.16
CA ILE A 10 31.55 -2.87 -5.21
C ILE A 10 31.25 -1.95 -4.03
N LEU A 11 32.27 -1.27 -3.48
CA LEU A 11 32.10 -0.26 -2.43
C LEU A 11 31.37 0.98 -2.92
N ALA A 12 31.55 1.40 -4.17
CA ALA A 12 30.81 2.49 -4.79
C ALA A 12 29.37 2.09 -5.03
N ALA A 13 29.09 0.84 -5.43
CA ALA A 13 27.75 0.33 -5.56
C ALA A 13 27.06 0.17 -4.18
N GLN A 14 27.77 -0.35 -3.19
CA GLN A 14 27.31 -0.41 -1.79
C GLN A 14 27.13 1.00 -1.20
N SER A 15 27.98 1.96 -1.58
CA SER A 15 27.88 3.36 -1.19
C SER A 15 26.77 4.05 -1.95
N ILE A 16 26.49 3.75 -3.22
CA ILE A 16 25.32 4.26 -3.95
C ILE A 16 24.06 3.66 -3.35
N VAL A 17 24.08 2.39 -2.91
CA VAL A 17 22.96 1.77 -2.18
C VAL A 17 22.79 2.39 -0.79
N ARG A 18 23.88 2.65 -0.05
CA ARG A 18 23.83 3.33 1.26
C ARG A 18 23.47 4.81 1.12
N VAL A 19 24.00 5.51 0.13
CA VAL A 19 23.74 6.92 -0.18
C VAL A 19 22.36 7.04 -0.80
N ASN A 20 21.84 6.09 -1.57
CA ASN A 20 20.42 6.08 -1.92
C ASN A 20 19.57 5.71 -0.72
N ARG A 21 19.99 4.83 0.20
CA ARG A 21 19.22 4.58 1.42
C ARG A 21 19.18 5.81 2.33
N VAL A 22 20.31 6.49 2.49
CA VAL A 22 20.47 7.71 3.29
C VAL A 22 19.87 8.90 2.55
N ASN A 23 20.00 9.05 1.24
CA ASN A 23 19.34 10.09 0.44
C ASN A 23 17.86 9.79 0.23
N ILE A 24 17.40 8.54 0.26
CA ILE A 24 15.96 8.22 0.31
C ILE A 24 15.49 8.56 1.72
N GLN A 25 16.19 8.21 2.79
CA GLN A 25 15.85 8.65 4.14
C GLN A 25 15.93 10.17 4.31
N HIS A 26 16.89 10.83 3.66
CA HIS A 26 17.12 12.27 3.73
C HIS A 26 16.23 13.00 2.76
N TRP A 27 15.88 12.47 1.58
CA TRP A 27 14.81 12.92 0.70
C TRP A 27 13.45 12.68 1.36
N LEU A 28 13.24 11.60 2.11
CA LEU A 28 12.04 11.39 2.93
C LEU A 28 12.01 12.38 4.11
N ALA A 29 13.16 12.78 4.66
CA ALA A 29 13.27 13.77 5.73
C ALA A 29 13.33 15.24 5.25
N SER A 30 13.71 15.49 3.99
CA SER A 30 13.91 16.84 3.40
C SER A 30 12.95 17.19 2.27
N SER A 31 12.29 16.20 1.65
CA SER A 31 11.05 16.44 0.92
C SER A 31 10.09 17.10 1.91
N ARG A 32 9.28 18.03 1.39
CA ARG A 32 8.34 18.79 2.22
C ARG A 32 7.44 17.88 3.10
N ILE A 33 7.32 16.59 2.78
CA ILE A 33 6.69 15.52 3.56
C ILE A 33 7.21 15.43 5.01
N GLY A 34 8.50 15.67 5.28
CA GLY A 34 9.03 15.68 6.65
C GLY A 34 8.76 16.96 7.45
N ARG A 35 8.31 18.02 6.76
CA ARG A 35 7.98 19.33 7.36
C ARG A 35 6.50 19.47 7.72
N TRP A 36 5.65 18.60 7.18
CA TRP A 36 4.34 18.33 7.76
C TRP A 36 4.58 17.39 8.94
N HIS A 37 4.80 17.95 10.13
CA HIS A 37 4.29 17.27 11.32
C HIS A 37 2.86 16.84 11.01
N PHE A 38 2.47 15.63 11.40
CA PHE A 38 1.06 15.23 11.42
C PHE A 38 0.32 16.37 12.09
N ASP A 39 -0.32 17.21 11.29
CA ASP A 39 -0.99 18.38 11.81
C ASP A 39 -2.29 17.82 12.37
N HIS A 40 -2.18 17.34 13.61
CA HIS A 40 -3.30 16.85 14.36
C HIS A 40 -4.41 17.89 14.35
N ASP A 41 -4.02 19.18 14.30
CA ASP A 41 -4.91 20.32 14.17
C ASP A 41 -5.70 20.26 12.85
N MET A 42 -5.08 19.97 11.70
CA MET A 42 -5.80 19.82 10.42
C MET A 42 -6.84 18.68 10.45
N MET A 43 -6.49 17.53 11.00
CA MET A 43 -7.42 16.39 11.13
C MET A 43 -8.55 16.71 12.12
N THR A 44 -8.22 17.44 13.18
CA THR A 44 -9.18 17.90 14.18
C THR A 44 -10.10 18.97 13.59
N GLU A 45 -9.59 19.87 12.75
CA GLU A 45 -10.37 20.87 12.02
C GLU A 45 -11.29 20.23 10.98
N ALA A 46 -10.82 19.25 10.21
CA ALA A 46 -11.67 18.51 9.27
C ALA A 46 -12.78 17.74 10.00
N ASN A 47 -12.47 17.09 11.13
CA ASN A 47 -13.47 16.43 11.98
C ASN A 47 -14.44 17.44 12.61
N ALA A 48 -13.95 18.58 13.09
CA ALA A 48 -14.76 19.64 13.66
C ALA A 48 -15.69 20.27 12.62
N ALA A 49 -15.27 20.29 11.35
CA ALA A 49 -16.08 20.72 10.21
C ALA A 49 -17.11 19.66 9.75
N GLY A 50 -17.14 18.47 10.36
CA GLY A 50 -18.06 17.38 10.01
C GLY A 50 -17.83 16.84 8.59
N VAL A 51 -16.58 16.82 8.14
CA VAL A 51 -16.17 16.26 6.85
C VAL A 51 -16.20 14.73 6.95
N ASP A 52 -16.92 14.07 6.04
CA ASP A 52 -16.83 12.62 5.86
C ASP A 52 -15.62 12.30 4.97
N TRP A 53 -14.57 11.73 5.54
CA TRP A 53 -13.29 11.51 4.86
C TRP A 53 -12.76 10.10 5.10
N GLU A 54 -12.10 9.57 4.06
CA GLU A 54 -11.23 8.40 4.18
C GLU A 54 -9.78 8.87 4.11
N LEU A 55 -9.03 8.68 5.19
CA LEU A 55 -7.60 8.93 5.15
C LEU A 55 -6.97 7.70 4.54
N ALA A 56 -6.41 7.89 3.36
CA ALA A 56 -5.42 6.97 2.88
C ALA A 56 -4.18 7.19 3.78
N ASP A 57 -4.06 6.43 4.87
CA ASP A 57 -2.86 6.44 5.72
C ASP A 57 -1.72 5.73 5.00
N ILE A 58 -1.15 6.47 4.05
CA ILE A 58 -0.26 5.97 3.00
C ILE A 58 1.19 5.92 3.47
N SER A 59 1.53 6.66 4.53
CA SER A 59 2.93 6.99 4.75
C SER A 59 3.76 5.74 5.05
N MET A 60 3.31 4.80 5.88
CA MET A 60 4.17 3.68 6.32
C MET A 60 4.21 2.50 5.32
N ALA A 61 3.06 2.07 4.79
CA ALA A 61 2.98 0.94 3.86
C ALA A 61 3.60 1.27 2.49
N ALA A 62 3.34 2.47 1.95
CA ALA A 62 3.94 2.90 0.69
C ALA A 62 5.46 3.09 0.80
N ARG A 63 5.94 3.58 1.95
CA ARG A 63 7.40 3.67 2.25
C ARG A 63 8.06 2.30 2.24
N HIS A 64 7.41 1.25 2.75
CA HIS A 64 7.96 -0.10 2.72
C HIS A 64 7.92 -0.76 1.34
N ILE A 65 6.82 -0.61 0.61
CA ILE A 65 6.68 -1.23 -0.73
C ILE A 65 7.63 -0.58 -1.73
N SER A 66 7.68 0.75 -1.79
CA SER A 66 8.57 1.48 -2.71
C SER A 66 10.05 1.28 -2.41
N ALA A 67 10.44 1.24 -1.13
CA ALA A 67 11.81 0.94 -0.73
C ALA A 67 12.21 -0.50 -1.11
N ARG A 68 11.30 -1.47 -0.98
CA ARG A 68 11.57 -2.87 -1.31
C ARG A 68 11.71 -3.08 -2.81
N ILE A 69 10.83 -2.48 -3.62
CA ILE A 69 10.86 -2.56 -5.09
C ILE A 69 12.14 -1.91 -5.63
N MET A 70 12.44 -0.66 -5.22
CA MET A 70 13.66 0.01 -5.67
C MET A 70 14.93 -0.72 -5.23
N PHE A 71 14.93 -1.31 -4.03
CA PHE A 71 16.09 -2.08 -3.54
C PHE A 71 16.33 -3.33 -4.37
N ASP A 72 15.30 -4.11 -4.69
CA ASP A 72 15.44 -5.35 -5.45
C ASP A 72 15.88 -5.08 -6.91
N THR A 73 15.27 -4.12 -7.60
CA THR A 73 15.63 -3.79 -8.99
C THR A 73 17.06 -3.24 -9.09
N THR A 74 17.42 -2.29 -8.22
CA THR A 74 18.76 -1.70 -8.22
C THR A 74 19.83 -2.75 -7.89
N TYR A 75 19.56 -3.62 -6.92
CA TYR A 75 20.47 -4.68 -6.51
C TYR A 75 20.71 -5.71 -7.64
N ARG A 76 19.65 -6.11 -8.36
CA ARG A 76 19.74 -7.03 -9.51
C ARG A 76 20.57 -6.44 -10.65
N VAL A 77 20.37 -5.16 -11.00
CA VAL A 77 21.15 -4.49 -12.06
C VAL A 77 22.63 -4.36 -11.67
N VAL A 78 22.90 -3.96 -10.43
CA VAL A 78 24.27 -3.86 -9.90
C VAL A 78 24.96 -5.22 -9.91
N LEU A 79 24.30 -6.29 -9.45
CA LEU A 79 24.85 -7.64 -9.47
C LEU A 79 25.11 -8.15 -10.89
N LEU A 80 24.24 -7.83 -11.85
CA LEU A 80 24.43 -8.16 -13.26
C LEU A 80 25.66 -7.45 -13.84
N ILE A 81 25.80 -6.15 -13.58
CA ILE A 81 26.95 -5.36 -14.04
C ILE A 81 28.24 -5.88 -13.39
N ALA A 82 28.24 -6.06 -12.06
CA ALA A 82 29.40 -6.55 -11.32
C ALA A 82 29.78 -7.98 -11.72
N GLY A 83 28.79 -8.86 -11.89
CA GLY A 83 28.98 -10.23 -12.39
C GLY A 83 29.56 -10.25 -13.80
N SER A 84 29.05 -9.42 -14.71
CA SER A 84 29.60 -9.30 -16.06
C SER A 84 31.04 -8.80 -16.06
N TYR A 85 31.38 -7.87 -15.17
CA TYR A 85 32.73 -7.31 -15.04
C TYR A 85 33.73 -8.33 -14.46
N LEU A 86 33.30 -9.12 -13.47
CA LEU A 86 34.11 -10.20 -12.90
C LEU A 86 34.33 -11.35 -13.90
N LEU A 87 33.29 -11.72 -14.67
CA LEU A 87 33.37 -12.77 -15.68
C LEU A 87 34.25 -12.35 -16.88
N THR A 88 34.16 -11.09 -17.31
CA THR A 88 35.04 -10.56 -18.37
C THR A 88 36.50 -10.51 -17.95
N TRP A 89 36.79 -10.38 -16.65
CA TRP A 89 38.14 -10.46 -16.11
C TRP A 89 38.66 -11.91 -16.03
N ALA A 90 37.83 -12.86 -15.57
CA ALA A 90 38.24 -14.25 -15.37
C ALA A 90 38.55 -14.99 -16.67
N TRP A 91 37.88 -14.64 -17.78
CA TRP A 91 38.11 -15.25 -19.08
C TRP A 91 38.08 -14.23 -20.24
N PRO A 92 39.20 -13.54 -20.50
CA PRO A 92 39.31 -12.55 -21.57
C PRO A 92 38.93 -13.09 -22.96
N GLY A 93 39.23 -14.38 -23.21
CA GLY A 93 38.89 -15.05 -24.48
C GLY A 93 37.39 -15.35 -24.67
N LEU A 94 36.60 -15.32 -23.61
CA LEU A 94 35.15 -15.56 -23.64
C LEU A 94 34.31 -14.30 -23.42
N VAL A 95 34.95 -13.14 -23.22
CA VAL A 95 34.30 -11.83 -23.04
C VAL A 95 33.20 -11.62 -24.07
N TRP A 96 33.47 -11.97 -25.33
CA TRP A 96 32.50 -11.84 -26.41
C TRP A 96 31.24 -12.67 -26.17
N GLN A 97 31.39 -13.95 -25.87
CA GLN A 97 30.26 -14.86 -25.64
C GLN A 97 29.41 -14.43 -24.44
N TRP A 98 30.05 -13.96 -23.36
CA TRP A 98 29.36 -13.49 -22.17
C TRP A 98 28.64 -12.15 -22.35
N THR A 99 29.19 -11.22 -23.14
CA THR A 99 28.53 -9.95 -23.42
C THR A 99 27.26 -10.18 -24.25
N TRP A 100 27.32 -11.10 -25.22
CA TRP A 100 26.17 -11.55 -25.99
C TRP A 100 25.12 -12.27 -25.12
N LEU A 101 25.55 -13.19 -24.24
CA LEU A 101 24.66 -13.87 -23.29
C LEU A 101 24.01 -12.90 -22.31
N ALA A 102 24.76 -11.93 -21.78
CA ALA A 102 24.22 -10.92 -20.87
C ALA A 102 23.21 -10.00 -21.57
N GLY A 103 23.52 -9.54 -22.79
CA GLY A 103 22.58 -8.78 -23.62
C GLY A 103 21.30 -9.59 -23.92
N LEU A 104 21.45 -10.86 -24.30
CA LEU A 104 20.34 -11.78 -24.51
C LEU A 104 19.53 -12.01 -23.22
N MET A 105 20.16 -12.18 -22.06
CA MET A 105 19.47 -12.39 -20.79
C MET A 105 18.69 -11.15 -20.34
N ILE A 106 19.29 -9.96 -20.44
CA ILE A 106 18.63 -8.68 -20.14
C ILE A 106 17.40 -8.48 -21.05
N ALA A 107 17.50 -8.93 -22.30
CA ALA A 107 16.42 -8.93 -23.27
C ALA A 107 15.35 -9.99 -23.02
N PHE A 108 15.75 -11.22 -22.67
CA PHE A 108 14.85 -12.35 -22.51
C PHE A 108 14.09 -12.33 -21.20
N LEU A 109 14.68 -11.80 -20.12
CA LEU A 109 14.03 -11.80 -18.80
C LEU A 109 12.66 -11.10 -18.81
N PRO A 110 12.50 -9.87 -19.36
CA PRO A 110 11.17 -9.23 -19.48
C PRO A 110 10.20 -9.99 -20.39
N MET A 111 10.72 -10.68 -21.41
CA MET A 111 9.91 -11.50 -22.33
C MET A 111 9.42 -12.78 -21.64
N LEU A 112 10.29 -13.47 -20.89
CA LEU A 112 9.95 -14.65 -20.11
C LEU A 112 8.99 -14.30 -18.98
N ASP A 113 9.18 -13.15 -18.34
CA ASP A 113 8.25 -12.65 -17.31
C ASP A 113 6.86 -12.42 -17.91
N ARG A 114 6.76 -11.87 -19.12
CA ARG A 114 5.48 -11.76 -19.84
C ARG A 114 4.86 -13.10 -20.20
N ILE A 115 5.65 -14.07 -20.65
CA ILE A 115 5.15 -15.42 -20.96
C ILE A 115 4.70 -16.13 -19.67
N ALA A 116 5.48 -16.00 -18.59
CA ALA A 116 5.18 -16.59 -17.28
C ALA A 116 3.94 -15.96 -16.67
N MET A 117 3.85 -14.62 -16.65
CA MET A 117 2.66 -13.89 -16.23
C MET A 117 1.47 -14.30 -17.07
N ARG A 118 1.61 -14.47 -18.40
CA ARG A 118 0.52 -14.96 -19.27
C ARG A 118 0.00 -16.34 -18.84
N ASN A 119 0.90 -17.25 -18.52
CA ASN A 119 0.57 -18.64 -18.19
C ASN A 119 0.16 -18.86 -16.73
N SER A 120 0.46 -17.94 -15.81
CA SER A 120 0.31 -18.20 -14.36
C SER A 120 -1.12 -18.39 -13.86
N GLY A 121 -2.17 -18.22 -14.67
CA GLY A 121 -3.57 -18.54 -14.31
C GLY A 121 -4.16 -17.77 -13.13
N ASN A 122 -3.36 -17.03 -12.37
CA ASN A 122 -3.75 -16.30 -11.19
C ASN A 122 -4.54 -15.06 -11.61
N GLY A 123 -5.87 -15.18 -11.62
CA GLY A 123 -6.92 -14.20 -11.24
C GLY A 123 -6.92 -12.77 -11.77
N ALA A 124 -5.76 -12.14 -12.05
CA ALA A 124 -5.69 -10.82 -12.66
C ALA A 124 -6.29 -10.91 -14.06
N ALA A 125 -7.44 -10.26 -14.24
CA ALA A 125 -8.26 -10.33 -15.43
C ALA A 125 -7.47 -9.79 -16.63
N LYS A 126 -6.75 -10.68 -17.33
CA LYS A 126 -5.95 -10.29 -18.48
C LYS A 126 -6.88 -9.84 -19.59
N VAL A 127 -6.73 -8.58 -20.00
CA VAL A 127 -7.26 -8.12 -21.28
C VAL A 127 -6.69 -9.05 -22.36
N PRO A 128 -7.52 -9.79 -23.11
CA PRO A 128 -7.02 -10.67 -24.14
C PRO A 128 -6.32 -9.81 -25.21
N MET A 129 -4.99 -9.81 -25.17
CA MET A 129 -4.20 -9.14 -26.19
C MET A 129 -4.49 -9.79 -27.54
N THR A 130 -4.71 -8.96 -28.55
CA THR A 130 -4.80 -9.49 -29.92
C THR A 130 -3.45 -10.09 -30.34
N ARG A 131 -3.46 -11.05 -31.27
CA ARG A 131 -2.19 -11.64 -31.78
C ARG A 131 -1.27 -10.56 -32.35
N ALA A 132 -1.84 -9.53 -32.97
CA ALA A 132 -1.10 -8.40 -33.51
C ALA A 132 -0.40 -7.60 -32.39
N GLU A 133 -1.10 -7.29 -31.30
CA GLU A 133 -0.51 -6.61 -30.14
C GLU A 133 0.67 -7.37 -29.55
N ALA A 134 0.46 -8.65 -29.24
CA ALA A 134 1.49 -9.50 -28.68
C ALA A 134 2.71 -9.56 -29.61
N LEU A 135 2.49 -9.69 -30.92
CA LEU A 135 3.56 -9.71 -31.91
C LEU A 135 4.31 -8.37 -31.96
N THR A 136 3.61 -7.24 -31.99
CA THR A 136 4.25 -5.91 -32.01
C THR A 136 5.04 -5.62 -30.74
N ALA A 137 4.52 -6.03 -29.58
CA ALA A 137 5.25 -5.90 -28.32
C ALA A 137 6.54 -6.73 -28.36
N ILE A 138 6.43 -8.03 -28.70
CA ILE A 138 7.58 -8.94 -28.83
C ILE A 138 8.62 -8.40 -29.82
N ILE A 139 8.20 -7.92 -31.00
CA ILE A 139 9.12 -7.31 -31.97
C ILE A 139 9.81 -6.09 -31.38
N GLY A 140 9.08 -5.23 -30.68
CA GLY A 140 9.63 -4.05 -29.99
C GLY A 140 10.72 -4.42 -28.99
N ASP A 141 10.48 -5.45 -28.18
CA ASP A 141 11.46 -5.92 -27.20
C ASP A 141 12.67 -6.55 -27.86
N LEU A 142 12.48 -7.37 -28.89
CA LEU A 142 13.57 -7.99 -29.64
C LEU A 142 14.45 -6.95 -30.33
N LEU A 143 13.85 -5.87 -30.86
CA LEU A 143 14.60 -4.75 -31.44
C LEU A 143 15.38 -3.98 -30.37
N ALA A 144 14.73 -3.64 -29.25
CA ALA A 144 15.38 -2.95 -28.14
C ALA A 144 16.54 -3.77 -27.55
N ALA A 145 16.32 -5.06 -27.37
CA ALA A 145 17.31 -6.07 -27.02
C ALA A 145 18.49 -6.10 -27.98
N GLY A 146 18.22 -6.15 -29.28
CA GLY A 146 19.23 -6.12 -30.33
C GLY A 146 20.08 -4.86 -30.27
N ILE A 147 19.45 -3.70 -30.07
CA ILE A 147 20.14 -2.40 -29.93
C ILE A 147 21.03 -2.38 -28.68
N LEU A 148 20.53 -2.83 -27.53
CA LEU A 148 21.32 -2.90 -26.29
C LEU A 148 22.50 -3.85 -26.43
N THR A 149 22.27 -5.01 -27.03
CA THR A 149 23.33 -6.01 -27.27
C THR A 149 24.39 -5.46 -28.22
N ALA A 150 23.98 -4.82 -29.32
CA ALA A 150 24.90 -4.22 -30.29
C ALA A 150 25.72 -3.07 -29.68
N THR A 151 25.10 -2.22 -28.86
CA THR A 151 25.78 -1.09 -28.21
C THR A 151 26.71 -1.53 -27.09
N LEU A 152 26.34 -2.55 -26.31
CA LEU A 152 27.25 -3.21 -25.35
C LEU A 152 28.43 -3.87 -26.06
N ALA A 153 28.16 -4.65 -27.12
CA ALA A 153 29.19 -5.32 -27.91
C ALA A 153 30.16 -4.30 -28.52
N PHE A 154 29.66 -3.20 -29.07
CA PHE A 154 30.48 -2.09 -29.57
C PHE A 154 31.32 -1.47 -28.45
N GLY A 155 30.70 -1.12 -27.32
CA GLY A 155 31.39 -0.52 -26.17
C GLY A 155 32.54 -1.38 -25.64
N CYS A 156 32.37 -2.71 -25.65
CA CYS A 156 33.37 -3.65 -25.15
C CYS A 156 34.48 -3.98 -26.17
N THR A 157 34.19 -4.03 -27.47
CA THR A 157 35.15 -4.54 -28.47
C THR A 157 35.67 -3.54 -29.48
N ALA A 158 34.95 -2.46 -29.74
CA ALA A 158 35.40 -1.46 -30.72
C ALA A 158 36.83 -0.96 -30.42
N PRO A 159 37.25 -0.69 -29.16
CA PRO A 159 38.61 -0.24 -28.89
C PRO A 159 39.68 -1.28 -29.27
N GLN A 160 39.39 -2.58 -29.05
CA GLN A 160 40.34 -3.65 -29.37
C GLN A 160 40.40 -3.92 -30.87
N GLN A 161 39.24 -3.96 -31.55
CA GLN A 161 39.19 -4.18 -32.99
C GLN A 161 39.79 -3.02 -33.77
N ILE A 162 39.52 -1.77 -33.38
CA ILE A 162 40.12 -0.58 -34.02
C ILE A 162 41.65 -0.63 -33.88
N ARG A 163 42.18 -1.02 -32.72
CA ARG A 163 43.63 -1.19 -32.53
C ARG A 163 44.20 -2.33 -33.38
N ALA A 164 43.50 -3.46 -33.48
CA ALA A 164 43.92 -4.58 -34.31
C ALA A 164 43.94 -4.20 -35.81
N TRP A 165 42.90 -3.50 -36.29
CA TRP A 165 42.85 -2.99 -37.66
C TRP A 165 43.94 -1.95 -37.93
N ALA A 166 44.22 -1.08 -36.97
CA ALA A 166 45.31 -0.10 -37.07
C ALA A 166 46.68 -0.79 -37.17
N ALA A 167 46.90 -1.84 -36.39
CA ALA A 167 48.13 -2.63 -36.46
C ALA A 167 48.28 -3.32 -37.81
N ALA A 168 47.18 -3.86 -38.37
CA ALA A 168 47.17 -4.47 -39.70
C ALA A 168 47.39 -3.45 -40.84
N ALA A 169 46.95 -2.20 -40.67
CA ALA A 169 47.11 -1.12 -41.64
C ALA A 169 48.53 -0.51 -41.68
N GLY A 170 49.40 -0.85 -40.72
CA GLY A 170 50.80 -0.46 -40.69
C GLY A 170 51.18 0.53 -39.57
N PRO A 171 52.48 0.85 -39.42
CA PRO A 171 53.01 1.55 -38.24
C PRO A 171 52.43 2.96 -38.06
N SER A 172 52.18 3.67 -39.16
CA SER A 172 51.64 5.03 -39.17
C SER A 172 50.20 5.11 -38.62
N ALA A 173 49.34 4.15 -38.94
CA ALA A 173 47.99 4.08 -38.39
C ALA A 173 48.01 3.71 -36.90
N SER A 174 48.91 2.79 -36.51
CA SER A 174 49.05 2.38 -35.11
C SER A 174 49.55 3.51 -34.20
N SER A 175 50.49 4.35 -34.66
CA SER A 175 51.02 5.46 -33.87
C SER A 175 50.01 6.59 -33.70
N MET A 176 49.19 6.87 -34.71
CA MET A 176 48.10 7.85 -34.64
C MET A 176 47.06 7.47 -33.58
N LEU A 177 46.68 6.18 -33.51
CA LEU A 177 45.70 5.70 -32.54
C LEU A 177 46.28 5.45 -31.15
N ALA A 178 47.58 5.16 -31.04
CA ALA A 178 48.29 5.06 -29.77
C ALA A 178 48.33 6.41 -29.03
N GLY A 179 48.29 7.53 -29.76
CA GLY A 179 48.20 8.87 -29.18
C GLY A 179 46.85 9.21 -28.54
N ILE A 180 45.80 8.43 -28.81
CA ILE A 180 44.48 8.64 -28.20
C ILE A 180 44.49 8.09 -26.76
N PRO A 181 44.30 8.93 -25.73
CA PRO A 181 44.24 8.48 -24.37
C PRO A 181 43.11 7.46 -24.16
N SER A 182 43.35 6.45 -23.31
CA SER A 182 42.34 5.41 -23.00
C SER A 182 41.03 6.00 -22.46
N TRP A 183 41.08 7.11 -21.72
CA TRP A 183 39.88 7.76 -21.20
C TRP A 183 38.97 8.30 -22.31
N LEU A 184 39.53 8.77 -23.44
CA LEU A 184 38.73 9.28 -24.55
C LEU A 184 37.95 8.15 -25.24
N TRP A 185 38.56 6.97 -25.36
CA TRP A 185 37.86 5.76 -25.81
C TRP A 185 36.73 5.37 -24.86
N THR A 186 36.96 5.41 -23.55
CA THR A 186 35.93 5.15 -22.55
C THR A 186 34.77 6.14 -22.67
N CYS A 187 35.05 7.43 -22.85
CA CYS A 187 34.02 8.45 -23.07
C CYS A 187 33.21 8.17 -24.35
N LEU A 188 33.86 7.83 -25.46
CA LEU A 188 33.18 7.50 -26.72
C LEU A 188 32.28 6.27 -26.56
N CYS A 189 32.78 5.20 -25.95
CA CYS A 189 31.99 4.00 -25.66
C CYS A 189 30.80 4.31 -24.75
N ALA A 190 30.98 5.15 -23.72
CA ALA A 190 29.90 5.58 -22.84
C ALA A 190 28.82 6.37 -23.60
N VAL A 191 29.21 7.29 -24.49
CA VAL A 191 28.26 8.05 -25.33
C VAL A 191 27.46 7.11 -26.24
N VAL A 192 28.12 6.17 -26.92
CA VAL A 192 27.44 5.18 -27.78
C VAL A 192 26.52 4.28 -26.96
N PHE A 193 26.93 3.86 -25.78
CA PHE A 193 26.10 3.05 -24.88
C PHE A 193 24.87 3.81 -24.41
N ILE A 194 25.02 5.07 -23.97
CA ILE A 194 23.90 5.94 -23.59
C ILE A 194 22.96 6.11 -24.79
N ALA A 195 23.46 6.44 -25.98
CA ALA A 195 22.66 6.55 -27.19
C ALA A 195 21.91 5.25 -27.53
N GLY A 196 22.55 4.09 -27.33
CA GLY A 196 21.93 2.76 -27.44
C GLY A 196 20.77 2.57 -26.48
N LEU A 197 20.96 2.90 -25.21
CA LEU A 197 19.94 2.86 -24.16
C LEU A 197 18.72 3.71 -24.51
N TRP A 198 18.96 4.94 -24.97
CA TRP A 198 17.94 5.87 -25.41
C TRP A 198 17.19 5.38 -26.65
N THR A 199 17.90 4.80 -27.62
CA THR A 199 17.29 4.25 -28.83
C THR A 199 16.44 3.03 -28.50
N ALA A 200 16.95 2.11 -27.67
CA ALA A 200 16.20 0.95 -27.19
C ALA A 200 14.92 1.37 -26.46
N TYR A 201 15.00 2.37 -25.58
CA TYR A 201 13.84 2.96 -24.92
C TYR A 201 12.84 3.58 -25.90
N GLY A 202 13.33 4.33 -26.89
CA GLY A 202 12.50 4.91 -27.94
C GLY A 202 11.75 3.84 -28.73
N VAL A 203 12.41 2.73 -29.05
CA VAL A 203 11.83 1.59 -29.77
C VAL A 203 10.78 0.87 -28.94
N THR A 204 11.03 0.54 -27.66
CA THR A 204 10.01 -0.09 -26.82
C THR A 204 8.78 0.80 -26.65
N ARG A 205 8.98 2.11 -26.46
CA ARG A 205 7.89 3.09 -26.36
C ARG A 205 7.08 3.19 -27.66
N PHE A 206 7.77 3.22 -28.80
CA PHE A 206 7.12 3.27 -30.10
C PHE A 206 6.36 1.98 -30.41
N ALA A 207 6.94 0.82 -30.11
CA ALA A 207 6.28 -0.48 -30.25
C ALA A 207 5.04 -0.59 -29.36
N GLY A 208 5.11 -0.11 -28.11
CA GLY A 208 3.94 -0.06 -27.22
C GLY A 208 2.83 0.85 -27.76
N ARG A 209 3.18 1.99 -28.39
CA ARG A 209 2.21 2.87 -29.07
C ARG A 209 1.60 2.21 -30.31
N LEU A 210 2.41 1.54 -31.13
CA LEU A 210 1.94 0.81 -32.30
C LEU A 210 1.03 -0.36 -31.92
N SER A 211 1.41 -1.14 -30.91
CA SER A 211 0.59 -2.23 -30.37
C SER A 211 -0.81 -1.72 -30.03
N ARG A 212 -0.90 -0.59 -29.33
CA ARG A 212 -2.19 0.04 -28.98
C ARG A 212 -2.96 0.59 -30.17
N MET A 213 -2.29 0.96 -31.26
CA MET A 213 -2.98 1.35 -32.49
C MET A 213 -3.71 0.16 -33.12
N PHE A 214 -3.10 -1.03 -33.08
CA PHE A 214 -3.75 -2.27 -33.55
C PHE A 214 -4.79 -2.80 -32.55
N SER A 215 -4.74 -2.34 -31.29
CA SER A 215 -5.76 -2.56 -30.26
C SER A 215 -7.04 -1.73 -30.41
N SER A 216 -7.43 -1.37 -31.64
CA SER A 216 -8.71 -0.68 -31.86
C SER A 216 -9.82 -1.65 -32.34
N PRO A 217 -10.38 -2.51 -31.47
CA PRO A 217 -11.75 -2.96 -31.67
C PRO A 217 -12.72 -1.85 -31.25
N ARG A 218 -13.91 -1.87 -31.85
CA ARG A 218 -15.02 -0.97 -31.54
C ARG A 218 -15.27 -0.96 -30.03
N PHE A 219 -15.00 0.19 -29.42
CA PHE A 219 -15.08 0.50 -27.99
C PHE A 219 -16.38 0.04 -27.33
N GLU A 220 -17.50 0.19 -28.03
CA GLU A 220 -18.82 -0.22 -27.55
C GLU A 220 -18.94 -1.73 -27.30
N LEU A 221 -18.23 -2.57 -28.07
CA LEU A 221 -18.37 -4.02 -28.00
C LEU A 221 -17.56 -4.66 -26.87
N ARG A 222 -16.60 -3.95 -26.29
CA ARG A 222 -15.73 -4.48 -25.22
C ARG A 222 -15.97 -3.89 -23.85
N ALA A 223 -16.72 -2.79 -23.74
CA ALA A 223 -17.12 -2.28 -22.44
C ALA A 223 -18.06 -3.30 -21.78
N ASP A 224 -17.59 -3.89 -20.68
CA ASP A 224 -18.30 -4.84 -19.83
C ASP A 224 -18.22 -4.41 -18.35
N GLU A 225 -18.88 -5.17 -17.48
CA GLU A 225 -18.97 -4.91 -16.04
C GLU A 225 -17.64 -5.08 -15.28
N ASP A 226 -16.56 -5.45 -15.97
CA ASP A 226 -15.20 -5.58 -15.42
C ASP A 226 -14.26 -4.46 -15.93
N THR A 227 -14.72 -3.62 -16.85
CA THR A 227 -13.94 -2.50 -17.42
C THR A 227 -14.21 -1.19 -16.70
N MET A 228 -13.25 -0.26 -16.72
CA MET A 228 -13.43 1.10 -16.20
C MET A 228 -13.42 2.13 -17.31
N LEU A 229 -14.35 3.09 -17.25
CA LEU A 229 -14.34 4.26 -18.12
C LEU A 229 -13.49 5.38 -17.50
N TYR A 230 -12.58 5.95 -18.27
CA TYR A 230 -11.79 7.11 -17.89
C TYR A 230 -12.24 8.33 -18.69
N LEU A 231 -12.72 9.36 -18.01
CA LEU A 231 -13.14 10.63 -18.58
C LEU A 231 -12.20 11.74 -18.11
N ARG A 232 -11.86 12.66 -19.01
CA ARG A 232 -10.98 13.79 -18.74
C ARG A 232 -11.09 14.85 -19.82
N SER A 233 -10.61 16.06 -19.52
CA SER A 233 -10.40 17.06 -20.56
C SER A 233 -9.20 16.71 -21.45
N PHE A 234 -9.36 16.86 -22.77
CA PHE A 234 -8.25 16.67 -23.73
C PHE A 234 -7.08 17.63 -23.53
N GLN A 235 -7.29 18.76 -22.84
CA GLN A 235 -6.23 19.71 -22.51
C GLN A 235 -5.27 19.13 -21.46
N ASP A 236 -5.76 18.20 -20.63
CA ASP A 236 -5.01 17.61 -19.53
C ASP A 236 -4.23 16.34 -19.92
N ASP A 237 -4.38 15.84 -21.16
CA ASP A 237 -3.63 14.67 -21.66
C ASP A 237 -2.10 14.83 -21.53
N ARG A 238 -1.58 16.06 -21.38
CA ARG A 238 -0.14 16.35 -21.25
C ARG A 238 0.38 16.30 -19.81
N GLN A 239 -0.50 16.16 -18.83
CA GLN A 239 -0.08 16.09 -17.44
C GLN A 239 0.75 14.84 -17.19
N SER A 240 1.81 14.98 -16.40
CA SER A 240 2.71 13.89 -16.07
C SER A 240 3.09 13.95 -14.61
N ILE A 241 3.13 12.78 -13.99
CA ILE A 241 3.46 12.61 -12.58
C ILE A 241 4.82 11.93 -12.47
N GLN A 242 5.58 12.29 -11.43
CA GLN A 242 6.78 11.55 -11.07
C GLN A 242 6.37 10.24 -10.39
N THR A 243 6.86 9.13 -10.92
CA THR A 243 6.71 7.81 -10.30
C THR A 243 8.08 7.10 -10.27
N PRO A 244 8.52 6.62 -9.10
CA PRO A 244 9.62 5.69 -8.99
C PRO A 244 9.20 4.27 -9.45
N VAL A 245 7.89 4.00 -9.54
CA VAL A 245 7.31 2.67 -9.82
C VAL A 245 6.66 2.66 -11.21
N ALA A 246 7.40 3.11 -12.21
CA ALA A 246 7.02 2.89 -13.62
C ALA A 246 7.01 1.39 -14.02
N GLU A 247 7.23 0.49 -13.05
CA GLU A 247 7.40 -0.96 -13.16
C GLU A 247 6.09 -1.77 -13.14
N PHE A 248 4.93 -1.16 -12.83
CA PHE A 248 3.66 -1.92 -12.85
C PHE A 248 3.28 -2.45 -14.25
N ASP A 249 3.82 -1.85 -15.30
CA ASP A 249 3.86 -2.48 -16.61
C ASP A 249 5.27 -3.07 -16.80
N SER A 250 5.37 -4.40 -16.79
CA SER A 250 6.58 -5.26 -16.91
C SER A 250 7.55 -4.94 -18.07
N ASN A 251 7.29 -3.88 -18.83
CA ASN A 251 7.85 -3.65 -20.14
C ASN A 251 9.21 -2.96 -20.18
N THR A 252 9.74 -2.31 -19.12
CA THR A 252 11.18 -1.91 -19.12
C THR A 252 11.71 -1.37 -17.78
N ASN A 253 12.62 -2.12 -17.13
CA ASN A 253 13.44 -1.63 -15.99
C ASN A 253 14.31 -0.41 -16.33
N LEU A 254 14.50 -0.10 -17.62
CA LEU A 254 15.22 1.10 -18.09
C LEU A 254 14.43 2.39 -17.86
N ARG A 255 13.10 2.31 -17.69
CA ARG A 255 12.23 3.47 -17.58
C ARG A 255 12.41 4.17 -16.23
N SER A 256 12.49 3.42 -15.14
CA SER A 256 12.74 3.99 -13.80
C SER A 256 14.13 4.65 -13.72
N LEU A 257 15.12 4.13 -14.45
CA LEU A 257 16.47 4.67 -14.47
C LEU A 257 16.59 5.98 -15.28
N LEU A 258 15.97 6.05 -16.47
CA LEU A 258 16.17 7.17 -17.39
C LEU A 258 15.09 8.27 -17.28
N TRP A 259 13.84 7.92 -16.96
CA TRP A 259 12.73 8.87 -17.04
C TRP A 259 11.63 8.57 -16.00
N PRO A 260 11.68 9.17 -14.81
CA PRO A 260 10.71 8.90 -13.74
C PRO A 260 9.34 9.54 -13.99
N ARG A 261 9.07 10.13 -15.17
CA ARG A 261 7.77 10.75 -15.47
C ARG A 261 6.94 9.87 -16.39
N ILE A 262 5.71 9.59 -15.97
CA ILE A 262 4.68 8.94 -16.79
C ILE A 262 3.49 9.90 -16.96
N SER A 263 2.71 9.77 -18.03
CA SER A 263 1.50 10.60 -18.15
C SER A 263 0.52 10.21 -17.05
N PHE A 264 -0.26 11.19 -16.57
CA PHE A 264 -1.23 10.95 -15.50
C PHE A 264 -2.25 9.87 -15.90
N GLU A 265 -2.75 9.91 -17.14
CA GLU A 265 -3.57 8.85 -17.75
C GLU A 265 -2.91 7.47 -17.69
N GLU A 266 -1.60 7.39 -17.95
CA GLU A 266 -0.87 6.12 -17.94
C GLU A 266 -0.71 5.59 -16.52
N MET A 267 -0.51 6.48 -15.55
CA MET A 267 -0.54 6.12 -14.13
C MET A 267 -1.90 5.55 -13.73
N ILE A 268 -3.00 6.20 -14.12
CA ILE A 268 -4.36 5.74 -13.77
C ILE A 268 -4.63 4.38 -14.42
N ALA A 269 -4.24 4.21 -15.69
CA ALA A 269 -4.36 2.95 -16.41
C ALA A 269 -3.61 1.82 -15.71
N ASN A 270 -2.36 2.06 -15.29
CA ASN A 270 -1.55 1.08 -14.58
C ASN A 270 -2.13 0.74 -13.20
N CYS A 271 -2.64 1.74 -12.46
CA CYS A 271 -3.28 1.52 -11.16
C CYS A 271 -4.59 0.72 -11.30
N SER A 272 -5.35 0.97 -12.36
CA SER A 272 -6.64 0.32 -12.60
C SER A 272 -6.46 -1.12 -13.11
N ALA A 273 -5.37 -1.41 -13.83
CA ALA A 273 -5.10 -2.72 -14.41
C ALA A 273 -4.90 -3.84 -13.37
N ALA A 274 -4.61 -3.51 -12.11
CA ALA A 274 -4.44 -4.51 -11.05
C ALA A 274 -5.73 -5.29 -10.75
N ASN A 275 -6.89 -4.64 -10.85
CA ASN A 275 -8.17 -5.20 -10.39
C ASN A 275 -9.26 -5.25 -11.47
N THR A 276 -8.98 -4.77 -12.68
CA THR A 276 -9.99 -4.60 -13.74
C THR A 276 -9.50 -5.17 -15.06
N ARG A 277 -10.43 -5.46 -15.98
CA ARG A 277 -10.13 -5.83 -17.38
C ARG A 277 -9.60 -4.68 -18.22
N GLY A 278 -9.26 -3.56 -17.60
CA GLY A 278 -8.59 -2.43 -18.23
C GLY A 278 -9.38 -1.14 -18.15
N LEU A 279 -8.67 -0.07 -18.48
CA LEU A 279 -9.17 1.28 -18.50
C LEU A 279 -9.43 1.70 -19.95
N ILE A 280 -10.66 2.12 -20.26
CA ILE A 280 -11.07 2.60 -21.58
C ILE A 280 -11.36 4.10 -21.52
N THR A 281 -11.11 4.84 -22.60
CA THR A 281 -11.37 6.29 -22.66
C THR A 281 -11.78 6.71 -24.07
N VAL A 282 -12.31 7.92 -24.23
CA VAL A 282 -12.60 8.49 -25.55
C VAL A 282 -11.35 9.20 -26.07
N GLY A 283 -10.95 8.88 -27.30
CA GLY A 283 -9.83 9.52 -27.98
C GLY A 283 -10.20 10.88 -28.57
N ARG A 284 -9.19 11.74 -28.78
CA ARG A 284 -9.41 13.05 -29.39
C ARG A 284 -9.73 12.87 -30.89
N PRO A 285 -10.76 13.52 -31.45
CA PRO A 285 -11.01 13.48 -32.89
C PRO A 285 -9.78 13.90 -33.70
N GLY A 286 -9.40 13.09 -34.70
CA GLY A 286 -8.23 13.31 -35.55
C GLY A 286 -6.87 12.93 -34.94
N GLU A 287 -6.84 12.31 -33.76
CA GLU A 287 -5.61 11.77 -33.18
C GLU A 287 -5.07 10.59 -34.03
N ARG A 288 -3.90 10.78 -34.64
CA ARG A 288 -3.29 9.78 -35.53
C ARG A 288 -2.69 8.58 -34.79
N LEU A 289 -2.24 8.80 -33.55
CA LEU A 289 -1.49 7.83 -32.76
C LEU A 289 -2.00 7.92 -31.31
N PRO A 290 -2.58 6.84 -30.75
CA PRO A 290 -3.04 6.85 -29.37
C PRO A 290 -1.86 7.09 -28.42
N ARG A 291 -2.08 7.92 -27.39
CA ARG A 291 -1.14 8.06 -26.27
C ARG A 291 -1.07 6.78 -25.44
N ALA A 292 -0.04 6.70 -24.61
CA ALA A 292 0.08 5.62 -23.65
C ALA A 292 -0.92 5.79 -22.50
N GLY A 293 -1.51 4.68 -22.03
CA GLY A 293 -2.49 4.66 -20.96
C GLY A 293 -3.76 3.90 -21.35
N ALA A 294 -4.91 4.53 -21.15
CA ALA A 294 -6.23 3.93 -21.41
C ALA A 294 -6.44 3.58 -22.89
N VAL A 295 -7.21 2.51 -23.14
CA VAL A 295 -7.59 2.07 -24.49
C VAL A 295 -8.60 3.07 -25.06
N ARG A 296 -8.32 3.62 -26.25
CA ARG A 296 -9.11 4.72 -26.84
C ARG A 296 -10.21 4.21 -27.78
N GLY A 297 -11.43 4.68 -27.57
CA GLY A 297 -12.51 4.65 -28.56
C GLY A 297 -12.51 5.94 -29.38
N TYR A 298 -12.54 5.83 -30.71
CA TYR A 298 -12.68 6.99 -31.60
C TYR A 298 -14.07 7.02 -32.20
N TYR A 299 -14.67 8.19 -32.18
CA TYR A 299 -16.01 8.44 -32.67
C TYR A 299 -15.98 9.53 -33.74
N ALA A 300 -16.96 9.49 -34.66
CA ALA A 300 -17.26 10.66 -35.45
C ALA A 300 -17.70 11.81 -34.53
N GLN A 301 -17.56 13.05 -35.01
CA GLN A 301 -17.73 14.26 -34.19
C GLN A 301 -19.10 14.37 -33.52
N ASP A 302 -20.12 13.71 -34.07
CA ASP A 302 -21.50 13.78 -33.57
C ASP A 302 -21.90 12.57 -32.69
N ASP A 303 -21.19 11.44 -32.81
CA ASP A 303 -21.59 10.16 -32.18
C ASP A 303 -20.97 9.92 -30.80
N TRP A 304 -19.94 10.69 -30.42
CA TRP A 304 -19.16 10.40 -29.20
C TRP A 304 -19.98 10.50 -27.91
N ARG A 305 -20.98 11.39 -27.87
CA ARG A 305 -21.84 11.56 -26.69
C ARG A 305 -22.67 10.31 -26.39
N GLU A 306 -23.24 9.73 -27.43
CA GLU A 306 -24.00 8.49 -27.33
C GLU A 306 -23.08 7.31 -27.01
N GLY A 307 -21.88 7.29 -27.59
CA GLY A 307 -20.85 6.32 -27.25
C GLY A 307 -20.43 6.35 -25.78
N VAL A 308 -20.18 7.55 -25.22
CA VAL A 308 -19.90 7.74 -23.79
C VAL A 308 -21.07 7.25 -22.95
N ARG A 309 -22.31 7.60 -23.31
CA ARG A 309 -23.52 7.18 -22.60
C ARG A 309 -23.60 5.65 -22.52
N LEU A 310 -23.60 4.97 -23.67
CA LEU A 310 -23.72 3.52 -23.74
C LEU A 310 -22.61 2.80 -22.97
N THR A 311 -21.38 3.31 -23.05
CA THR A 311 -20.26 2.76 -22.30
C THR A 311 -20.38 3.00 -20.80
N ALA A 312 -20.77 4.19 -20.36
CA ALA A 312 -20.94 4.51 -18.93
C ALA A 312 -21.93 3.58 -18.21
N PHE A 313 -22.99 3.14 -18.92
CA PHE A 313 -23.93 2.15 -18.38
C PHE A 313 -23.31 0.76 -18.21
N ARG A 314 -22.41 0.35 -19.11
CA ARG A 314 -21.83 -1.01 -19.15
C ARG A 314 -20.63 -1.21 -18.22
N VAL A 315 -19.80 -0.19 -18.08
CA VAL A 315 -18.55 -0.29 -17.30
C VAL A 315 -18.81 -0.53 -15.82
N ARG A 316 -17.83 -1.12 -15.13
CA ARG A 316 -17.83 -1.27 -13.68
C ARG A 316 -17.87 0.07 -12.93
N GLY A 317 -16.99 0.98 -13.34
CA GLY A 317 -16.73 2.24 -12.68
C GLY A 317 -16.24 3.29 -13.65
N ILE A 318 -16.30 4.54 -13.23
CA ILE A 318 -15.96 5.72 -14.01
C ILE A 318 -14.94 6.53 -13.22
N ILE A 319 -13.72 6.64 -13.72
CA ILE A 319 -12.70 7.53 -13.17
C ILE A 319 -12.76 8.83 -13.98
N PHE A 320 -12.82 9.95 -13.29
CA PHE A 320 -13.05 11.25 -13.89
C PHE A 320 -11.96 12.22 -13.44
N THR A 321 -11.09 12.68 -14.33
CA THR A 321 -10.09 13.71 -13.97
C THR A 321 -10.68 15.10 -14.18
N LEU A 322 -10.64 15.92 -13.13
CA LEU A 322 -11.19 17.27 -13.16
C LEU A 322 -10.43 18.17 -14.13
N GLY A 323 -11.13 18.60 -15.19
CA GLY A 323 -10.67 19.54 -16.21
C GLY A 323 -11.09 20.98 -15.94
N ALA A 324 -10.49 21.93 -16.65
CA ALA A 324 -10.91 23.34 -16.64
C ALA A 324 -11.94 23.68 -17.75
N THR A 325 -12.31 22.72 -18.58
CA THR A 325 -13.08 22.96 -19.81
C THR A 325 -14.59 22.83 -19.61
N VAL A 326 -15.37 23.67 -20.31
CA VAL A 326 -16.86 23.64 -20.29
C VAL A 326 -17.44 22.29 -20.71
N SER A 327 -16.78 21.54 -21.59
CA SER A 327 -17.23 20.21 -22.01
C SER A 327 -17.38 19.24 -20.83
N LEU A 328 -16.60 19.44 -19.77
CA LEU A 328 -16.65 18.65 -18.55
C LEU A 328 -17.99 18.77 -17.83
N HIS A 329 -18.59 19.97 -17.87
CA HIS A 329 -19.87 20.26 -17.23
C HIS A 329 -20.98 19.39 -17.81
N TRP A 330 -21.03 19.32 -19.15
CA TRP A 330 -21.97 18.44 -19.87
C TRP A 330 -21.81 16.98 -19.44
N GLU A 331 -20.58 16.45 -19.38
CA GLU A 331 -20.33 15.05 -19.01
C GLU A 331 -20.82 14.75 -17.58
N ILE A 332 -20.51 15.63 -16.64
CA ILE A 332 -20.91 15.49 -15.24
C ILE A 332 -22.43 15.58 -15.07
N GLU A 333 -23.07 16.57 -15.69
CA GLU A 333 -24.53 16.73 -15.66
C GLU A 333 -25.24 15.48 -16.20
N HIS A 334 -24.72 14.90 -17.27
CA HIS A 334 -25.32 13.71 -17.88
C HIS A 334 -25.10 12.46 -17.01
N LEU A 335 -23.91 12.27 -16.41
CA LEU A 335 -23.69 11.20 -15.44
C LEU A 335 -24.64 11.28 -14.25
N LYS A 336 -24.94 12.51 -13.80
CA LYS A 336 -25.96 12.76 -12.78
C LYS A 336 -27.36 12.41 -13.26
N GLN A 337 -27.78 12.90 -14.43
CA GLN A 337 -29.09 12.61 -15.02
C GLN A 337 -29.30 11.11 -15.27
N TRP A 338 -28.23 10.38 -15.58
CA TRP A 338 -28.25 8.92 -15.79
C TRP A 338 -28.19 8.11 -14.49
N GLY A 339 -28.06 8.75 -13.32
CA GLY A 339 -27.98 8.07 -12.03
C GLY A 339 -26.68 7.28 -11.83
N LEU A 340 -25.57 7.71 -12.45
CA LEU A 340 -24.30 6.98 -12.45
C LEU A 340 -23.26 7.56 -11.47
N LEU A 341 -23.62 8.56 -10.66
CA LEU A 341 -22.65 9.23 -9.74
C LEU A 341 -22.02 8.26 -8.72
N ARG A 342 -22.76 7.27 -8.22
CA ARG A 342 -22.19 6.24 -7.31
C ARG A 342 -21.04 5.45 -7.94
N LYS A 343 -21.02 5.33 -9.27
CA LYS A 343 -19.97 4.64 -10.02
C LYS A 343 -18.80 5.57 -10.35
N CYS A 344 -18.81 6.82 -9.92
CA CYS A 344 -17.81 7.82 -10.28
C CYS A 344 -16.78 8.01 -9.16
N LEU A 345 -15.52 8.18 -9.58
CA LEU A 345 -14.41 8.69 -8.78
C LEU A 345 -13.87 9.95 -9.45
N PHE A 346 -13.97 11.10 -8.79
CA PHE A 346 -13.43 12.36 -9.29
C PHE A 346 -12.02 12.57 -8.75
N LEU A 347 -11.02 12.57 -9.64
CA LEU A 347 -9.63 12.81 -9.31
C LEU A 347 -9.23 14.24 -9.63
N ILE A 348 -8.57 14.91 -8.68
CA ILE A 348 -7.92 16.20 -8.89
C ILE A 348 -6.58 15.90 -9.57
N PRO A 349 -6.28 16.48 -10.75
CA PRO A 349 -5.01 16.23 -11.43
C PRO A 349 -3.81 16.78 -10.64
N PRO A 350 -2.58 16.26 -10.89
CA PRO A 350 -1.37 16.73 -10.21
C PRO A 350 -0.90 18.07 -10.79
N ILE A 351 -1.58 19.14 -10.38
CA ILE A 351 -1.29 20.52 -10.75
C ILE A 351 -1.05 21.34 -9.49
N ASP A 352 -0.06 22.23 -9.52
CA ASP A 352 0.30 23.03 -8.35
C ASP A 352 -0.72 24.17 -8.11
N ASP A 353 -1.30 24.73 -9.18
CA ASP A 353 -2.19 25.89 -9.14
C ASP A 353 -3.51 25.63 -9.88
N GLY A 354 -4.55 26.39 -9.52
CA GLY A 354 -5.83 26.39 -10.25
C GLY A 354 -6.73 25.20 -9.96
N ILE A 355 -6.50 24.48 -8.86
CA ILE A 355 -7.40 23.38 -8.44
C ILE A 355 -8.81 23.93 -8.16
N GLU A 356 -8.92 25.07 -7.48
CA GLU A 356 -10.21 25.74 -7.23
C GLU A 356 -10.98 26.02 -8.53
N GLN A 357 -10.29 26.46 -9.58
CA GLN A 357 -10.88 26.74 -10.90
C GLN A 357 -11.44 25.50 -11.59
N ARG A 358 -11.04 24.30 -11.14
CA ARG A 358 -11.53 23.01 -11.64
C ARG A 358 -12.56 22.40 -10.69
N LEU A 359 -12.36 22.57 -9.39
CA LEU A 359 -13.19 22.00 -8.33
C LEU A 359 -14.56 22.66 -8.29
N TRP A 360 -14.63 23.99 -8.28
CA TRP A 360 -15.92 24.69 -8.13
C TRP A 360 -16.87 24.48 -9.29
N PRO A 361 -16.45 24.55 -10.57
CA PRO A 361 -17.35 24.25 -11.69
C PRO A 361 -17.81 22.79 -11.70
N ALA A 362 -16.98 21.86 -11.22
CA ALA A 362 -17.37 20.46 -11.08
C ALA A 362 -18.42 20.29 -9.98
N PHE A 363 -18.26 20.99 -8.86
CA PHE A 363 -19.22 20.96 -7.76
C PHE A 363 -20.57 21.54 -8.18
N ASP A 364 -20.54 22.62 -8.96
CA ASP A 364 -21.75 23.25 -9.49
C ASP A 364 -22.50 22.25 -10.39
N ALA A 365 -21.78 21.56 -11.28
CA ALA A 365 -22.32 20.53 -12.16
C ALA A 365 -22.90 19.32 -11.41
N LEU A 366 -22.21 18.91 -10.34
CA LEU A 366 -22.63 17.82 -9.47
C LEU A 366 -23.85 18.20 -8.61
N GLY A 367 -24.12 19.50 -8.45
CA GLY A 367 -25.11 20.02 -7.51
C GLY A 367 -24.76 19.64 -6.07
N VAL A 368 -23.48 19.71 -5.73
CA VAL A 368 -22.99 19.51 -4.37
C VAL A 368 -23.64 20.54 -3.44
N ASN A 369 -24.00 20.15 -2.23
CA ASN A 369 -24.63 21.06 -1.27
C ASN A 369 -23.66 22.21 -0.92
N LYS A 370 -24.15 23.44 -0.78
CA LYS A 370 -23.38 24.60 -0.34
C LYS A 370 -22.62 24.38 0.97
N ASP A 371 -23.11 23.54 1.87
CA ASP A 371 -22.39 23.19 3.09
C ASP A 371 -21.12 22.36 2.79
N GLU A 372 -21.18 21.46 1.81
CA GLU A 372 -20.00 20.73 1.34
C GLU A 372 -18.98 21.65 0.63
N TYR A 373 -19.41 22.76 0.02
CA TYR A 373 -18.47 23.79 -0.46
C TYR A 373 -17.71 24.45 0.69
N ARG A 374 -18.41 24.75 1.80
CA ARG A 374 -17.78 25.35 2.97
C ARG A 374 -16.76 24.39 3.58
N LYS A 375 -17.11 23.10 3.68
CA LYS A 375 -16.20 22.03 4.10
C LYS A 375 -15.00 21.88 3.15
N ALA A 376 -15.23 21.90 1.85
CA ALA A 376 -14.16 21.87 0.86
C ALA A 376 -13.17 23.01 1.03
N ALA A 377 -13.66 24.22 1.32
CA ALA A 377 -12.85 25.40 1.54
C ALA A 377 -12.00 25.34 2.83
N THR A 378 -12.36 24.49 3.80
CA THR A 378 -11.54 24.25 5.00
C THR A 378 -10.45 23.21 4.79
N ILE A 379 -10.55 22.37 3.75
CA ILE A 379 -9.55 21.34 3.46
C ILE A 379 -8.40 21.97 2.67
N PRO A 380 -7.14 21.82 3.10
CA PRO A 380 -6.01 22.30 2.32
C PRO A 380 -5.99 21.67 0.93
N VAL A 381 -6.10 22.48 -0.11
CA VAL A 381 -6.10 22.05 -1.52
C VAL A 381 -5.00 21.02 -1.87
N PRO A 382 -3.74 21.14 -1.39
CA PRO A 382 -2.70 20.14 -1.68
C PRO A 382 -2.98 18.74 -1.12
N THR A 383 -3.88 18.60 -0.13
CA THR A 383 -4.23 17.29 0.44
C THR A 383 -5.41 16.64 -0.26
N MET A 384 -6.13 17.38 -1.12
CA MET A 384 -7.31 16.89 -1.82
C MET A 384 -6.89 16.10 -3.07
N VAL A 385 -7.04 14.79 -3.04
CA VAL A 385 -6.63 13.89 -4.14
C VAL A 385 -7.79 13.67 -5.10
N GLY A 386 -8.98 13.56 -4.54
CA GLY A 386 -10.21 13.31 -5.24
C GLY A 386 -11.38 13.24 -4.27
N PHE A 387 -12.54 12.89 -4.81
CA PHE A 387 -13.76 12.73 -4.03
C PHE A 387 -14.77 11.88 -4.81
N ARG A 388 -15.82 11.47 -4.09
CA ARG A 388 -17.01 10.82 -4.64
C ARG A 388 -18.25 11.58 -4.19
N VAL A 389 -19.31 11.48 -4.97
CA VAL A 389 -20.59 12.13 -4.65
C VAL A 389 -21.66 11.06 -4.52
N ASN A 390 -22.33 11.05 -3.39
CA ASN A 390 -23.46 10.19 -3.12
C ASN A 390 -24.73 10.76 -3.75
N ASP A 391 -25.81 9.96 -3.81
CA ASP A 391 -27.07 10.40 -4.44
C ASP A 391 -27.74 11.57 -3.72
N ASP A 392 -27.47 11.74 -2.42
CA ASP A 392 -27.96 12.84 -1.60
C ASP A 392 -27.15 14.15 -1.80
N GLY A 393 -26.11 14.11 -2.65
CA GLY A 393 -25.21 15.23 -2.90
C GLY A 393 -24.13 15.42 -1.82
N SER A 394 -24.04 14.52 -0.83
CA SER A 394 -22.91 14.50 0.10
C SER A 394 -21.63 14.08 -0.61
N VAL A 395 -20.51 14.62 -0.14
CA VAL A 395 -19.18 14.39 -0.74
C VAL A 395 -18.35 13.54 0.20
N HIS A 396 -17.84 12.43 -0.32
CA HIS A 396 -16.88 11.60 0.38
C HIS A 396 -15.48 11.94 -0.12
N TRP A 397 -14.66 12.49 0.77
CA TRP A 397 -13.36 13.06 0.43
C TRP A 397 -12.24 12.02 0.47
N LEU A 398 -11.38 12.04 -0.55
CA LEU A 398 -10.15 11.25 -0.59
C LEU A 398 -8.97 12.18 -0.35
N LEU A 399 -8.41 12.10 0.85
CA LEU A 399 -7.33 12.95 1.31
C LEU A 399 -6.01 12.18 1.31
N GLY A 400 -4.92 12.90 1.00
CA GLY A 400 -3.58 12.33 1.01
C GLY A 400 -2.50 13.40 1.04
N PHE A 401 -1.25 13.00 1.27
CA PHE A 401 -0.13 13.94 1.42
C PHE A 401 0.44 14.36 0.05
N GLY A 402 -0.32 15.19 -0.68
CA GLY A 402 0.07 15.68 -2.00
C GLY A 402 -0.45 14.85 -3.16
N HIS A 403 -0.21 15.36 -4.37
CA HIS A 403 -0.60 14.75 -5.64
C HIS A 403 0.51 13.87 -6.23
N ASP A 404 0.97 12.88 -5.45
CA ASP A 404 1.94 11.91 -5.91
C ASP A 404 1.30 10.58 -6.35
N TRP A 405 2.08 9.76 -7.06
CA TRP A 405 1.61 8.52 -7.65
C TRP A 405 1.11 7.50 -6.60
N THR A 406 1.66 7.50 -5.37
CA THR A 406 1.20 6.60 -4.32
C THR A 406 -0.22 6.98 -3.93
N THR A 407 -0.44 8.28 -3.71
CA THR A 407 -1.73 8.79 -3.27
C THR A 407 -2.84 8.48 -4.28
N TYR A 408 -2.58 8.62 -5.58
CA TYR A 408 -3.55 8.20 -6.60
C TYR A 408 -3.73 6.68 -6.71
N LEU A 409 -2.66 5.89 -6.56
CA LEU A 409 -2.76 4.43 -6.55
C LEU A 409 -3.71 3.97 -5.45
N TYR A 410 -3.60 4.54 -4.25
CA TYR A 410 -4.49 4.23 -3.13
C TYR A 410 -5.91 4.71 -3.38
N ALA A 411 -6.11 5.95 -3.86
CA ALA A 411 -7.44 6.44 -4.20
C ALA A 411 -8.17 5.51 -5.18
N ILE A 412 -7.45 5.01 -6.19
CA ILE A 412 -7.99 4.06 -7.18
C ILE A 412 -8.21 2.67 -6.54
N ALA A 413 -7.33 2.20 -5.67
CA ALA A 413 -7.48 0.92 -4.98
C ALA A 413 -8.69 0.91 -4.03
N CYS A 414 -8.90 1.96 -3.23
CA CYS A 414 -10.08 2.11 -2.38
C CYS A 414 -11.36 2.13 -3.20
N PHE A 415 -11.35 2.88 -4.30
CA PHE A 415 -12.48 2.92 -5.21
C PHE A 415 -12.80 1.57 -5.85
N ASN A 416 -11.78 0.80 -6.27
CA ASN A 416 -11.96 -0.57 -6.76
C ASN A 416 -12.65 -1.44 -5.71
N ALA A 417 -12.12 -1.48 -4.48
CA ALA A 417 -12.67 -2.29 -3.39
C ALA A 417 -14.13 -1.94 -3.10
N GLN A 418 -14.48 -0.67 -3.19
CA GLN A 418 -15.85 -0.22 -3.02
C GLN A 418 -16.78 -0.66 -4.17
N LEU A 419 -16.29 -0.64 -5.41
CA LEU A 419 -17.07 -1.17 -6.53
C LEU A 419 -17.31 -2.67 -6.41
N ASP A 420 -16.33 -3.44 -5.92
CA ASP A 420 -16.51 -4.88 -5.63
C ASP A 420 -17.64 -5.08 -4.61
N TRP A 421 -17.67 -4.25 -3.56
CA TRP A 421 -18.71 -4.28 -2.55
C TRP A 421 -20.10 -3.96 -3.12
N LEU A 422 -20.21 -2.90 -3.93
CA LEU A 422 -21.48 -2.53 -4.59
C LEU A 422 -21.99 -3.61 -5.55
N GLN A 423 -21.10 -4.24 -6.32
CA GLN A 423 -21.48 -5.34 -7.21
C GLN A 423 -21.92 -6.59 -6.42
N GLY A 424 -21.26 -6.88 -5.30
CA GLY A 424 -21.65 -7.95 -4.39
C GLY A 424 -23.09 -7.80 -3.89
N LEU A 425 -23.46 -6.59 -3.46
CA LEU A 425 -24.82 -6.27 -3.02
C LEU A 425 -25.86 -6.42 -4.14
N ALA A 426 -25.57 -5.89 -5.34
CA ALA A 426 -26.48 -5.99 -6.48
C ALA A 426 -26.71 -7.44 -6.93
N GLY A 427 -25.65 -8.26 -6.92
CA GLY A 427 -25.75 -9.70 -7.23
C GLY A 427 -26.58 -10.47 -6.20
N ASP A 428 -26.43 -10.14 -4.91
CA ASP A 428 -27.19 -10.77 -3.84
C ASP A 428 -28.68 -10.32 -3.87
N GLN A 429 -28.99 -9.08 -4.29
CA GLN A 429 -30.38 -8.64 -4.54
C GLN A 429 -31.01 -9.30 -5.78
N ALA A 430 -30.30 -9.32 -6.92
CA ALA A 430 -30.82 -9.88 -8.18
C ALA A 430 -31.08 -11.39 -8.10
N SER A 431 -30.29 -12.10 -7.27
CA SER A 431 -30.49 -13.54 -6.99
C SER A 431 -31.61 -13.83 -5.98
N GLY A 432 -32.31 -12.81 -5.47
CA GLY A 432 -33.32 -12.94 -4.44
C GLY A 432 -32.78 -13.41 -3.09
N ARG A 433 -31.45 -13.37 -2.89
CA ARG A 433 -30.80 -13.76 -1.63
C ARG A 433 -30.95 -12.70 -0.56
N ILE A 434 -31.10 -11.44 -0.97
CA ILE A 434 -31.57 -10.35 -0.15
C ILE A 434 -32.96 -10.03 -0.67
N ALA A 435 -34.00 -10.29 0.13
CA ALA A 435 -35.36 -9.90 -0.23
C ALA A 435 -35.39 -8.39 -0.44
N ALA A 436 -35.96 -7.93 -1.55
CA ALA A 436 -36.26 -6.51 -1.75
C ALA A 436 -37.32 -6.12 -0.71
N ASP A 437 -36.88 -5.70 0.46
CA ASP A 437 -37.77 -5.36 1.57
C ASP A 437 -38.57 -4.10 1.21
N PRO A 438 -39.90 -4.18 1.04
CA PRO A 438 -40.73 -3.02 0.74
C PRO A 438 -41.19 -2.27 2.00
N ASN A 439 -40.78 -2.66 3.22
CA ASN A 439 -41.19 -1.98 4.45
C ASN A 439 -40.02 -1.82 5.44
N PRO A 440 -39.74 -0.61 5.96
CA PRO A 440 -38.76 -0.45 7.02
C PRO A 440 -39.27 -1.09 8.32
N VAL A 441 -38.59 -2.18 8.71
CA VAL A 441 -38.51 -2.91 9.99
C VAL A 441 -39.41 -2.40 11.13
N GLN A 442 -40.34 -3.26 11.56
CA GLN A 442 -40.95 -3.19 12.90
C GLN A 442 -39.93 -3.68 13.96
N THR A 443 -39.75 -2.89 15.02
CA THR A 443 -38.93 -3.22 16.20
C THR A 443 -39.47 -4.46 16.93
N VAL A 444 -38.63 -5.48 17.09
CA VAL A 444 -38.90 -6.69 17.90
C VAL A 444 -38.86 -6.34 19.39
N SER A 445 -39.82 -6.84 20.17
CA SER A 445 -39.95 -6.52 21.60
C SER A 445 -39.05 -7.38 22.48
N ARG A 446 -38.67 -6.86 23.66
CA ARG A 446 -37.86 -7.56 24.67
C ARG A 446 -38.48 -8.89 25.11
N ASP A 447 -39.81 -8.96 25.17
CA ASP A 447 -40.55 -10.14 25.63
C ASP A 447 -40.45 -11.31 24.63
N GLU A 448 -40.38 -11.02 23.32
CA GLU A 448 -40.19 -12.03 22.27
C GLU A 448 -38.78 -12.66 22.33
N ILE A 449 -37.78 -11.89 22.77
CA ILE A 449 -36.40 -12.36 22.97
C ILE A 449 -36.30 -13.26 24.20
N GLU A 450 -37.00 -12.90 25.29
CA GLU A 450 -37.02 -13.70 26.53
C GLU A 450 -37.83 -14.99 26.37
N GLN A 451 -38.91 -14.99 25.58
CA GLN A 451 -39.68 -16.20 25.28
C GLN A 451 -38.86 -17.21 24.46
N ALA A 452 -38.09 -16.74 23.46
CA ALA A 452 -37.18 -17.60 22.70
C ALA A 452 -36.04 -18.19 23.56
N PHE A 453 -35.68 -17.55 24.68
CA PHE A 453 -34.68 -18.03 25.62
C PHE A 453 -35.18 -19.23 26.44
N HIS A 454 -36.45 -19.22 26.86
CA HIS A 454 -37.04 -20.27 27.67
C HIS A 454 -37.37 -21.55 26.89
N GLU A 455 -37.80 -21.43 25.64
CA GLU A 455 -38.17 -22.58 24.80
C GLU A 455 -36.95 -23.42 24.37
N GLY A 456 -35.75 -22.82 24.34
CA GLY A 456 -34.51 -23.49 23.92
C GLY A 456 -33.79 -24.33 25.00
N ALA A 457 -34.22 -24.27 26.26
CA ALA A 457 -33.50 -24.91 27.38
C ALA A 457 -33.85 -26.40 27.61
N ALA A 458 -34.79 -26.96 26.85
CA ALA A 458 -35.39 -28.28 27.15
C ALA A 458 -34.89 -29.48 26.31
N MET A 459 -33.70 -29.46 25.68
CA MET A 459 -33.20 -30.60 24.88
C MET A 459 -31.87 -31.22 25.36
N ARG A 460 -31.82 -32.57 25.35
CA ARG A 460 -30.76 -33.44 25.90
C ARG A 460 -29.41 -33.37 25.14
N PRO A 461 -28.26 -33.57 25.83
CA PRO A 461 -26.92 -33.44 25.23
C PRO A 461 -26.42 -34.78 24.67
N GLY A 462 -25.83 -34.76 23.46
CA GLY A 462 -25.19 -35.95 22.89
C GLY A 462 -24.76 -35.92 21.41
N ARG A 463 -24.65 -34.76 20.75
CA ARG A 463 -24.14 -34.69 19.36
C ARG A 463 -23.18 -33.51 19.14
N PRO A 464 -22.17 -33.64 18.25
CA PRO A 464 -21.15 -32.63 17.96
C PRO A 464 -21.71 -31.28 17.46
N GLY A 465 -22.99 -31.22 17.05
CA GLY A 465 -23.68 -29.97 16.76
C GLY A 465 -24.05 -29.11 17.99
N ALA A 466 -23.73 -29.51 19.22
CA ALA A 466 -24.03 -28.72 20.43
C ALA A 466 -23.06 -27.55 20.61
N THR A 467 -21.77 -27.73 20.30
CA THR A 467 -20.75 -26.68 20.43
C THR A 467 -20.94 -25.60 19.36
N VAL A 468 -21.14 -25.99 18.10
CA VAL A 468 -21.45 -25.07 17.00
C VAL A 468 -22.74 -24.29 17.30
N ARG A 469 -23.79 -24.95 17.82
CA ARG A 469 -25.02 -24.26 18.24
C ARG A 469 -24.79 -23.29 19.41
N LYS A 470 -23.90 -23.61 20.35
CA LYS A 470 -23.54 -22.74 21.47
C LYS A 470 -22.76 -21.51 20.98
N THR A 471 -21.84 -21.68 20.05
CA THR A 471 -21.08 -20.59 19.40
C THR A 471 -22.00 -19.66 18.60
N ILE A 472 -22.92 -20.22 17.81
CA ILE A 472 -23.95 -19.46 17.08
C ILE A 472 -24.87 -18.72 18.07
N LYS A 473 -25.27 -19.36 19.16
CA LYS A 473 -26.11 -18.73 20.20
C LYS A 473 -25.39 -17.58 20.90
N SER A 474 -24.11 -17.71 21.22
CA SER A 474 -23.30 -16.64 21.79
C SER A 474 -23.10 -15.48 20.80
N ALA A 475 -22.93 -15.75 19.51
CA ALA A 475 -22.76 -14.71 18.49
C ALA A 475 -24.04 -13.91 18.29
N ARG A 476 -25.20 -14.60 18.24
CA ARG A 476 -26.52 -13.96 18.20
C ARG A 476 -26.79 -13.13 19.46
N ARG A 477 -26.34 -13.60 20.63
CA ARG A 477 -26.51 -12.86 21.88
C ARG A 477 -25.64 -11.61 21.93
N ALA A 478 -24.37 -11.69 21.52
CA ALA A 478 -23.49 -10.52 21.44
C ALA A 478 -24.09 -9.44 20.52
N LEU A 479 -24.61 -9.85 19.38
CA LEU A 479 -25.29 -8.96 18.42
C LEU A 479 -26.60 -8.37 18.98
N ALA A 480 -27.39 -9.15 19.73
CA ALA A 480 -28.62 -8.65 20.35
C ALA A 480 -28.34 -7.63 21.47
N LEU A 481 -27.29 -7.85 22.27
CA LEU A 481 -26.83 -6.93 23.32
C LEU A 481 -26.31 -5.61 22.73
N GLU A 482 -25.60 -5.71 21.61
CA GLU A 482 -25.13 -4.58 20.82
C GLU A 482 -26.30 -3.73 20.28
N GLN A 483 -27.33 -4.36 19.73
CA GLN A 483 -28.52 -3.68 19.20
C GLN A 483 -29.32 -2.89 20.26
N ILE A 484 -29.24 -3.28 21.53
CA ILE A 484 -29.92 -2.59 22.64
C ILE A 484 -29.00 -1.63 23.41
N GLY A 485 -27.74 -1.45 22.98
CA GLY A 485 -26.80 -0.49 23.56
C GLY A 485 -26.04 -0.98 24.80
N GLU A 486 -26.11 -2.28 25.13
CA GLU A 486 -25.41 -2.89 26.27
C GLU A 486 -23.99 -3.34 25.87
N TRP A 487 -23.12 -2.35 25.61
CA TRP A 487 -21.81 -2.56 24.98
C TRP A 487 -20.82 -3.40 25.79
N ASP A 488 -20.78 -3.22 27.11
CA ASP A 488 -19.87 -3.99 27.97
C ASP A 488 -20.20 -5.49 27.95
N ASP A 489 -21.49 -5.83 27.90
CA ASP A 489 -21.96 -7.21 27.82
C ASP A 489 -21.79 -7.79 26.41
N ALA A 490 -21.95 -6.99 25.36
CA ALA A 490 -21.67 -7.40 23.99
C ALA A 490 -20.17 -7.70 23.80
N VAL A 491 -19.28 -6.82 24.27
CA VAL A 491 -17.83 -7.03 24.25
C VAL A 491 -17.44 -8.25 25.10
N ALA A 492 -18.08 -8.45 26.26
CA ALA A 492 -17.85 -9.64 27.07
C ALA A 492 -18.25 -10.93 26.33
N GLU A 493 -19.34 -10.94 25.56
CA GLU A 493 -19.72 -12.11 24.77
C GLU A 493 -18.87 -12.31 23.51
N TYR A 494 -18.44 -11.24 22.82
CA TYR A 494 -17.46 -11.36 21.73
C TYR A 494 -16.12 -11.87 22.25
N THR A 495 -15.68 -11.42 23.43
CA THR A 495 -14.46 -11.90 24.08
C THR A 495 -14.56 -13.37 24.47
N ARG A 496 -15.72 -13.81 24.98
CA ARG A 496 -15.97 -15.24 25.25
C ARG A 496 -15.97 -16.08 23.98
N LEU A 497 -16.46 -15.55 22.87
CA LEU A 497 -16.41 -16.18 21.55
C LEU A 497 -14.98 -16.36 21.05
N ILE A 498 -14.18 -15.30 21.10
CA ILE A 498 -12.76 -15.32 20.72
C ILE A 498 -12.01 -16.33 21.59
N HIS A 499 -12.20 -16.28 22.91
CA HIS A 499 -11.58 -17.22 23.83
C HIS A 499 -12.04 -18.67 23.61
N ALA A 500 -13.29 -18.90 23.19
CA ALA A 500 -13.78 -20.24 22.84
C ALA A 500 -13.14 -20.78 21.55
N PHE A 501 -12.83 -19.90 20.57
CA PHE A 501 -12.05 -20.27 19.39
C PHE A 501 -10.59 -20.56 19.74
N ASP A 502 -9.97 -19.76 20.61
CA ASP A 502 -8.58 -19.95 21.06
C ASP A 502 -8.41 -21.22 21.93
N THR A 503 -9.36 -21.51 22.81
CA THR A 503 -9.30 -22.73 23.66
C THR A 503 -9.59 -24.01 22.87
N ALA A 504 -10.34 -23.94 21.77
CA ALA A 504 -10.50 -25.06 20.85
C ALA A 504 -9.21 -25.38 20.09
N HIS A 505 -8.26 -24.44 20.00
CA HIS A 505 -6.96 -24.58 19.35
C HIS A 505 -5.87 -25.17 20.27
N GLY A 506 -6.03 -25.08 21.60
CA GLY A 506 -4.99 -25.41 22.58
C GLY A 506 -4.98 -26.83 23.17
N ASN A 507 -5.97 -27.68 22.90
CA ASN A 507 -6.05 -29.04 23.48
C ASN A 507 -5.74 -30.11 22.41
N GLU A 508 -4.86 -31.08 22.73
CA GLU A 508 -4.68 -32.29 21.91
C GLU A 508 -6.02 -33.02 21.74
N PRO A 509 -6.46 -33.33 20.51
CA PRO A 509 -7.76 -33.97 20.31
C PRO A 509 -7.68 -35.44 20.71
N ALA A 510 -8.64 -35.89 21.54
CA ALA A 510 -8.97 -37.30 21.63
C ALA A 510 -9.38 -37.81 20.22
N PRO A 511 -8.97 -39.02 19.81
CA PRO A 511 -9.19 -39.51 18.46
C PRO A 511 -10.70 -39.57 18.16
N GLY A 512 -11.16 -38.69 17.25
CA GLY A 512 -12.55 -38.64 16.78
C GLY A 512 -13.28 -37.30 16.93
N ASN A 513 -12.63 -36.23 17.42
CA ASN A 513 -13.29 -34.93 17.57
C ASN A 513 -12.42 -33.77 17.05
N THR A 514 -12.48 -33.49 15.74
CA THR A 514 -11.81 -32.34 15.10
C THR A 514 -12.86 -31.46 14.41
N ILE A 515 -13.20 -30.34 15.06
CA ILE A 515 -14.31 -29.45 14.67
C ILE A 515 -13.84 -28.31 13.74
N TYR A 516 -12.55 -28.03 13.64
CA TYR A 516 -12.03 -26.93 12.79
C TYR A 516 -10.91 -27.45 11.88
N ARG A 517 -10.99 -27.05 10.60
CA ARG A 517 -10.30 -27.67 9.47
C ARG A 517 -9.06 -26.92 9.02
N ASP A 518 -8.90 -25.67 9.46
CA ASP A 518 -7.78 -24.79 9.15
C ASP A 518 -7.52 -23.82 10.34
N PRO A 519 -6.30 -23.75 10.92
CA PRO A 519 -5.92 -22.70 11.86
C PRO A 519 -6.12 -21.30 11.29
N ASP A 520 -5.94 -21.14 9.98
CA ASP A 520 -6.14 -19.87 9.29
C ASP A 520 -7.62 -19.51 9.18
N ASP A 521 -8.57 -20.45 9.23
CA ASP A 521 -10.01 -20.14 9.23
C ASP A 521 -10.48 -19.65 10.60
N ALA A 522 -10.02 -20.27 11.69
CA ALA A 522 -10.32 -19.82 13.05
C ALA A 522 -9.60 -18.49 13.37
N GLN A 523 -8.35 -18.33 12.89
CA GLN A 523 -7.63 -17.06 12.97
C GLN A 523 -8.21 -16.00 12.03
N SER A 524 -8.65 -16.35 10.82
CA SER A 524 -9.35 -15.42 9.93
C SER A 524 -10.71 -15.04 10.50
N MET A 525 -11.41 -15.95 11.20
CA MET A 525 -12.65 -15.66 11.90
C MET A 525 -12.44 -14.77 13.12
N ALA A 526 -11.43 -15.05 13.93
CA ALA A 526 -11.02 -14.19 15.04
C ALA A 526 -10.54 -12.83 14.51
N TYR A 527 -9.81 -12.81 13.39
CA TYR A 527 -9.36 -11.61 12.69
C TYR A 527 -10.51 -10.83 12.05
N LEU A 528 -11.56 -11.47 11.55
CA LEU A 528 -12.76 -10.81 11.00
C LEU A 528 -13.66 -10.27 12.11
N LEU A 529 -13.83 -11.01 13.21
CA LEU A 529 -14.50 -10.52 14.43
C LEU A 529 -13.71 -9.38 15.08
N TYR A 530 -12.38 -9.44 15.01
CA TYR A 530 -11.46 -8.39 15.43
C TYR A 530 -11.50 -7.19 14.48
N ARG A 531 -11.55 -7.42 13.17
CA ARG A 531 -11.71 -6.39 12.14
C ARG A 531 -13.07 -5.71 12.29
N ARG A 532 -14.12 -6.43 12.70
CA ARG A 532 -15.43 -5.88 13.09
C ARG A 532 -15.33 -4.96 14.31
N LEU A 533 -14.70 -5.41 15.40
CA LEU A 533 -14.39 -4.58 16.58
C LEU A 533 -13.58 -3.33 16.21
N ALA A 534 -12.74 -3.41 15.16
CA ALA A 534 -11.96 -2.31 14.64
C ALA A 534 -12.66 -1.46 13.56
N SER A 535 -13.71 -1.96 12.90
CA SER A 535 -14.35 -1.33 11.72
C SER A 535 -15.70 -0.66 12.02
N GLU A 536 -16.29 -0.83 13.19
CA GLU A 536 -17.54 -0.15 13.57
C GLU A 536 -17.30 1.29 14.09
N CYS A 537 -16.43 2.05 13.41
CA CYS A 537 -16.37 3.49 13.64
C CYS A 537 -17.63 4.21 13.10
N HIS A 538 -18.39 3.64 12.16
CA HIS A 538 -19.64 4.24 11.63
C HIS A 538 -20.61 3.18 11.08
N ALA A 539 -21.78 2.98 11.71
CA ALA A 539 -22.81 2.05 11.21
C ALA A 539 -24.21 2.66 11.28
N SER A 540 -24.90 2.69 10.14
CA SER A 540 -26.35 2.94 10.05
C SER A 540 -27.13 1.61 10.25
N PRO A 541 -28.45 1.62 10.47
CA PRO A 541 -29.24 0.39 10.63
C PRO A 541 -29.07 -0.65 9.49
N GLN A 542 -28.68 -0.20 8.29
CA GLN A 542 -28.53 -1.05 7.11
C GLN A 542 -27.26 -1.92 7.16
N SER A 543 -26.19 -1.47 7.82
CA SER A 543 -24.96 -2.27 7.99
C SER A 543 -25.10 -3.41 9.00
N GLN A 544 -26.09 -3.35 9.90
CA GLN A 544 -26.44 -4.47 10.80
C GLN A 544 -27.07 -5.64 10.02
N GLN A 545 -27.77 -5.36 8.92
CA GLN A 545 -28.42 -6.35 8.07
C GLN A 545 -27.41 -7.04 7.13
N ASP A 546 -26.41 -6.28 6.65
CA ASP A 546 -25.29 -6.78 5.84
C ASP A 546 -24.40 -7.79 6.61
N LEU A 547 -24.30 -7.62 7.93
CA LEU A 547 -23.56 -8.50 8.84
C LEU A 547 -24.23 -9.87 9.03
N LEU A 548 -25.56 -9.93 9.06
CA LEU A 548 -26.32 -11.19 9.13
C LEU A 548 -26.12 -12.03 7.86
N ILE A 549 -25.98 -11.37 6.71
CA ILE A 549 -25.75 -12.01 5.41
C ILE A 549 -24.33 -12.55 5.30
N LEU A 550 -23.32 -11.82 5.80
CA LEU A 550 -21.92 -12.27 5.80
C LEU A 550 -21.69 -13.48 6.71
N ALA A 551 -22.29 -13.48 7.91
CA ALA A 551 -22.23 -14.60 8.85
C ALA A 551 -22.83 -15.89 8.24
N ASP A 552 -23.94 -15.76 7.51
CA ASP A 552 -24.61 -16.87 6.83
C ASP A 552 -23.81 -17.40 5.61
N ARG A 553 -22.99 -16.55 4.98
CA ARG A 553 -22.10 -16.95 3.87
C ARG A 553 -20.90 -17.77 4.36
N VAL A 554 -20.33 -17.39 5.51
CA VAL A 554 -19.21 -18.10 6.15
C VAL A 554 -19.65 -19.48 6.65
N ILE A 555 -20.85 -19.58 7.25
CA ILE A 555 -21.44 -20.86 7.67
C ILE A 555 -21.56 -21.83 6.47
N ARG A 556 -21.96 -21.33 5.30
CA ARG A 556 -22.13 -22.14 4.09
C ARG A 556 -20.82 -22.57 3.41
N GLN A 557 -19.73 -21.81 3.57
CA GLN A 557 -18.41 -22.19 3.04
C GLN A 557 -17.75 -23.29 3.88
N LEU A 558 -18.00 -23.31 5.19
CA LEU A 558 -17.51 -24.35 6.09
C LEU A 558 -18.12 -25.73 5.78
N ASP A 559 -19.30 -25.77 5.16
CA ASP A 559 -19.99 -27.02 4.78
C ASP A 559 -19.43 -27.70 3.50
N ALA A 560 -18.60 -27.02 2.70
CA ALA A 560 -18.40 -27.40 1.28
C ALA A 560 -17.04 -28.01 0.86
N ALA A 561 -15.98 -28.02 1.68
CA ALA A 561 -14.63 -28.41 1.19
C ALA A 561 -14.26 -29.91 1.42
N PRO A 562 -13.40 -30.57 0.61
CA PRO A 562 -12.79 -31.87 0.88
C PRO A 562 -11.26 -31.81 1.17
N THR A 563 -10.74 -32.90 1.75
CA THR A 563 -9.47 -33.13 2.50
C THR A 563 -8.14 -33.22 1.73
N PHE A 564 -7.04 -32.64 2.26
CA PHE A 564 -5.65 -33.15 2.18
C PHE A 564 -4.69 -32.50 3.23
N ALA A 565 -3.48 -33.03 3.44
CA ALA A 565 -2.81 -33.08 4.77
C ALA A 565 -1.37 -32.48 4.94
N TRP A 566 -1.04 -32.06 6.21
CA TRP A 566 0.25 -31.89 6.98
C TRP A 566 1.30 -30.78 6.60
N PRO A 567 2.34 -30.35 7.42
CA PRO A 567 2.69 -30.43 8.89
C PRO A 567 3.40 -29.21 9.64
N THR A 568 3.27 -29.09 10.99
CA THR A 568 4.28 -28.73 12.08
C THR A 568 4.77 -27.26 12.41
N PRO A 569 5.62 -27.05 13.46
CA PRO A 569 5.40 -26.42 14.78
C PRO A 569 5.88 -24.95 14.89
N PHE A 570 5.95 -24.22 13.78
CA PHE A 570 6.54 -22.86 13.71
C PHE A 570 5.58 -21.72 14.11
N GLU A 571 4.32 -22.02 14.43
CA GLU A 571 3.25 -21.02 14.49
C GLU A 571 3.25 -20.16 15.78
N SER A 572 3.65 -20.68 16.95
CA SER A 572 3.41 -20.00 18.23
C SER A 572 4.11 -18.64 18.43
N ARG A 573 5.34 -18.46 17.93
CA ARG A 573 6.06 -17.18 18.06
C ARG A 573 5.52 -16.08 17.16
N ARG A 574 5.11 -16.43 15.95
CA ARG A 574 4.53 -15.46 15.00
C ARG A 574 3.17 -14.98 15.46
N THR A 575 2.35 -15.89 15.99
CA THR A 575 1.04 -15.55 16.55
C THR A 575 1.18 -14.60 17.74
N ALA A 576 2.11 -14.85 18.66
CA ALA A 576 2.34 -13.97 19.80
C ALA A 576 2.87 -12.57 19.40
N ALA A 577 3.68 -12.47 18.35
CA ALA A 577 4.12 -11.18 17.82
C ALA A 577 2.97 -10.39 17.19
N LEU A 578 2.12 -11.07 16.41
CA LEU A 578 0.92 -10.47 15.82
C LEU A 578 -0.06 -9.99 16.91
N GLU A 579 -0.24 -10.79 17.96
CA GLU A 579 -1.07 -10.43 19.12
C GLU A 579 -0.54 -9.17 19.84
N ALA A 580 0.79 -9.02 19.96
CA ALA A 580 1.40 -7.82 20.51
C ALA A 580 1.12 -6.59 19.63
N ASP A 581 1.26 -6.71 18.31
CA ASP A 581 0.92 -5.62 17.39
C ASP A 581 -0.54 -5.21 17.52
N VAL A 582 -1.45 -6.19 17.51
CA VAL A 582 -2.89 -6.01 17.68
C VAL A 582 -3.21 -5.22 18.95
N HIS A 583 -2.63 -5.60 20.09
CA HIS A 583 -2.85 -4.88 21.35
C HIS A 583 -2.24 -3.47 21.35
N GLY A 584 -1.15 -3.25 20.61
CA GLY A 584 -0.61 -1.92 20.37
C GLY A 584 -1.59 -1.02 19.64
N TRP A 585 -2.25 -1.51 18.59
CA TRP A 585 -3.28 -0.78 17.85
C TRP A 585 -4.50 -0.45 18.71
N VAL A 586 -4.99 -1.42 19.48
CA VAL A 586 -6.14 -1.22 20.40
C VAL A 586 -5.81 -0.13 21.43
N ALA A 587 -4.59 -0.11 21.95
CA ALA A 587 -4.17 0.92 22.89
C ALA A 587 -4.15 2.33 22.27
N VAL A 588 -3.61 2.49 21.06
CA VAL A 588 -3.62 3.77 20.33
C VAL A 588 -5.05 4.23 20.05
N TYR A 589 -5.94 3.30 19.69
CA TYR A 589 -7.35 3.60 19.49
C TYR A 589 -8.04 4.09 20.78
N ALA A 590 -7.81 3.38 21.89
CA ALA A 590 -8.37 3.76 23.20
C ALA A 590 -7.91 5.16 23.64
N GLU A 591 -6.67 5.52 23.37
CA GLU A 591 -6.11 6.85 23.64
C GLU A 591 -6.71 7.94 22.75
N THR A 592 -6.57 7.77 21.43
CA THR A 592 -6.86 8.85 20.47
C THR A 592 -8.34 9.04 20.19
N ARG A 593 -9.17 8.02 20.36
CA ARG A 593 -10.59 8.05 19.96
C ARG A 593 -11.55 7.98 21.13
N LEU A 594 -11.26 7.15 22.13
CA LEU A 594 -12.16 6.98 23.27
C LEU A 594 -11.79 7.91 24.44
N GLY A 595 -10.56 8.44 24.48
CA GLY A 595 -10.02 9.04 25.70
C GLY A 595 -10.06 8.08 26.90
N ASN A 596 -10.16 6.77 26.63
CA ASN A 596 -10.38 5.75 27.65
C ASN A 596 -9.04 5.22 28.14
N ARG A 597 -8.49 5.92 29.12
CA ARG A 597 -7.19 5.62 29.71
C ARG A 597 -7.11 4.22 30.31
N ALA A 598 -8.18 3.74 30.93
CA ALA A 598 -8.22 2.39 31.51
C ALA A 598 -8.07 1.32 30.42
N MET A 599 -8.79 1.45 29.31
CA MET A 599 -8.70 0.54 28.17
C MET A 599 -7.33 0.61 27.49
N GLN A 600 -6.75 1.80 27.36
CA GLN A 600 -5.38 1.99 26.86
C GLN A 600 -4.38 1.20 27.72
N ILE A 601 -4.42 1.36 29.06
CA ILE A 601 -3.55 0.66 29.99
C ILE A 601 -3.74 -0.86 29.89
N THR A 602 -4.99 -1.34 29.84
CA THR A 602 -5.27 -2.78 29.68
C THR A 602 -4.71 -3.32 28.37
N ALA A 603 -4.89 -2.62 27.25
CA ALA A 603 -4.37 -3.03 25.96
C ALA A 603 -2.84 -3.04 25.94
N ARG A 604 -2.18 -1.99 26.46
CA ARG A 604 -0.71 -1.96 26.60
C ARG A 604 -0.17 -3.08 27.50
N THR A 605 -0.89 -3.44 28.55
CA THR A 605 -0.51 -4.56 29.42
C THR A 605 -0.54 -5.88 28.65
N ARG A 606 -1.61 -6.14 27.89
CA ARG A 606 -1.71 -7.35 27.04
C ARG A 606 -0.67 -7.37 25.92
N GLN A 607 -0.33 -6.20 25.36
CA GLN A 607 0.76 -6.06 24.40
C GLN A 607 2.10 -6.55 24.98
N VAL A 608 2.42 -6.17 26.22
CA VAL A 608 3.65 -6.64 26.90
C VAL A 608 3.62 -8.15 27.12
N GLU A 609 2.50 -8.71 27.56
CA GLU A 609 2.35 -10.16 27.77
C GLU A 609 2.51 -10.96 26.47
N ALA A 610 1.91 -10.50 25.38
CA ALA A 610 2.05 -11.11 24.06
C ALA A 610 3.49 -11.01 23.54
N ALA A 611 4.14 -9.85 23.70
CA ALA A 611 5.55 -9.68 23.34
C ALA A 611 6.48 -10.63 24.13
N ARG A 612 6.20 -10.83 25.43
CA ARG A 612 6.95 -11.79 26.26
C ARG A 612 6.77 -13.23 25.78
N ARG A 613 5.56 -13.62 25.38
CA ARG A 613 5.28 -14.93 24.76
C ARG A 613 5.97 -15.12 23.41
N ALA A 614 6.15 -14.05 22.63
CA ALA A 614 6.91 -14.10 21.38
C ALA A 614 8.42 -14.36 21.59
N HIS A 615 8.91 -14.21 22.84
CA HIS A 615 10.33 -14.25 23.19
C HIS A 615 11.18 -13.23 22.40
N ASP A 616 10.57 -12.15 21.92
CA ASP A 616 11.26 -11.04 21.27
C ASP A 616 11.54 -9.94 22.29
N ARG A 617 12.78 -9.87 22.78
CA ARG A 617 13.18 -8.91 23.81
C ARG A 617 13.02 -7.46 23.37
N ARG A 618 13.17 -7.16 22.07
CA ARG A 618 13.02 -5.81 21.57
C ARG A 618 11.56 -5.39 21.58
N LEU A 619 10.68 -6.28 21.11
CA LEU A 619 9.24 -6.07 21.15
C LEU A 619 8.73 -5.89 22.58
N VAL A 620 9.28 -6.63 23.55
CA VAL A 620 8.96 -6.46 24.98
C VAL A 620 9.33 -5.06 25.46
N VAL A 621 10.55 -4.59 25.15
CA VAL A 621 11.00 -3.26 25.59
C VAL A 621 10.15 -2.16 24.96
N ASP A 622 9.83 -2.25 23.66
CA ASP A 622 8.98 -1.27 23.00
C ASP A 622 7.55 -1.26 23.59
N ALA A 623 6.98 -2.43 23.87
CA ALA A 623 5.69 -2.57 24.54
C ALA A 623 5.70 -2.00 25.96
N GLU A 624 6.76 -2.23 26.73
CA GLU A 624 6.89 -1.74 28.10
C GLU A 624 7.06 -0.21 28.15
N PHE A 625 7.78 0.41 27.19
CA PHE A 625 7.82 1.87 27.08
C PHE A 625 6.43 2.45 26.78
N ASN A 626 5.68 1.84 25.87
CA ASN A 626 4.32 2.28 25.58
C ASN A 626 3.38 2.14 26.78
N LEU A 627 3.57 1.11 27.62
CA LEU A 627 2.82 0.96 28.87
C LEU A 627 3.25 2.02 29.91
N TYR A 628 4.54 2.31 30.01
CA TYR A 628 5.08 3.34 30.90
C TYR A 628 4.43 4.71 30.63
N ASP A 629 4.34 5.12 29.37
CA ASP A 629 3.72 6.40 28.97
C ASP A 629 2.20 6.44 29.24
N ALA A 630 1.55 5.26 29.25
CA ALA A 630 0.12 5.13 29.51
C ALA A 630 -0.26 5.11 31.00
N LEU A 631 0.70 4.92 31.92
CA LEU A 631 0.42 4.86 33.35
C LEU A 631 0.37 6.26 33.97
N ASP A 632 -0.52 6.47 34.93
CA ASP A 632 -0.59 7.73 35.70
C ASP A 632 -0.04 7.57 37.13
N ASP A 633 0.02 6.35 37.64
CA ASP A 633 0.58 6.03 38.96
C ASP A 633 2.11 5.89 38.90
N GLU A 634 2.81 6.83 39.52
CA GLU A 634 4.28 6.88 39.57
C GLU A 634 4.91 5.62 40.19
N ARG A 635 4.21 4.92 41.10
CA ARG A 635 4.70 3.64 41.65
C ARG A 635 4.70 2.54 40.59
N ARG A 636 3.63 2.47 39.78
CA ARG A 636 3.54 1.53 38.65
C ARG A 636 4.55 1.88 37.57
N LYS A 637 4.72 3.16 37.24
CA LYS A 637 5.76 3.63 36.31
C LYS A 637 7.15 3.21 36.77
N THR A 638 7.45 3.34 38.06
CA THR A 638 8.74 2.92 38.63
C THR A 638 8.97 1.42 38.41
N ALA A 639 7.97 0.57 38.66
CA ALA A 639 8.07 -0.87 38.44
C ALA A 639 8.27 -1.23 36.96
N VAL A 640 7.54 -0.59 36.04
CA VAL A 640 7.70 -0.81 34.60
C VAL A 640 9.06 -0.32 34.12
N ALA A 641 9.51 0.87 34.53
CA ALA A 641 10.82 1.41 34.16
C ALA A 641 11.98 0.55 34.65
N GLN A 642 11.85 -0.07 35.82
CA GLN A 642 12.82 -1.04 36.33
C GLN A 642 12.89 -2.29 35.44
N SER A 643 11.74 -2.83 35.01
CA SER A 643 11.66 -3.96 34.04
C SER A 643 12.31 -3.61 32.70
N ILE A 644 12.05 -2.42 32.18
CA ILE A 644 12.66 -1.92 30.94
C ILE A 644 14.18 -1.86 31.08
N LEU A 645 14.68 -1.34 32.22
CA LEU A 645 16.11 -1.21 32.47
C LEU A 645 16.81 -2.57 32.54
N GLU A 646 16.21 -3.55 33.24
CA GLU A 646 16.73 -4.92 33.31
C GLU A 646 16.78 -5.58 31.92
N SER A 647 15.72 -5.40 31.13
CA SER A 647 15.65 -5.90 29.76
C SER A 647 16.72 -5.24 28.86
N ALA A 648 16.88 -3.92 28.93
CA ALA A 648 17.89 -3.18 28.17
C ALA A 648 19.32 -3.61 28.53
N LEU A 649 19.62 -3.74 29.83
CA LEU A 649 20.91 -4.24 30.32
C LEU A 649 21.19 -5.67 29.83
N SER A 650 20.18 -6.54 29.83
CA SER A 650 20.32 -7.92 29.34
C SER A 650 20.60 -8.02 27.83
N MET A 651 20.22 -7.00 27.06
CA MET A 651 20.47 -6.91 25.62
C MET A 651 21.83 -6.27 25.28
N GLY A 652 22.46 -5.57 26.24
CA GLY A 652 23.67 -4.80 25.98
C GLY A 652 23.45 -3.60 25.04
N ASP A 653 22.21 -3.14 24.88
CA ASP A 653 21.89 -1.99 24.04
C ASP A 653 22.03 -0.70 24.86
N VAL A 654 23.16 -0.01 24.65
CA VAL A 654 23.52 1.23 25.36
C VAL A 654 22.49 2.34 25.14
N ARG A 655 21.84 2.39 23.97
CA ARG A 655 20.82 3.41 23.68
C ARG A 655 19.54 3.14 24.47
N LEU A 656 19.09 1.88 24.48
CA LEU A 656 17.91 1.49 25.27
C LEU A 656 18.18 1.63 26.77
N GLU A 657 19.39 1.31 27.24
CA GLU A 657 19.78 1.55 28.63
C GLU A 657 19.65 3.04 28.99
N GLY A 658 20.12 3.94 28.10
CA GLY A 658 20.00 5.38 28.29
C GLY A 658 18.55 5.83 28.48
N LYS A 659 17.64 5.38 27.60
CA LYS A 659 16.21 5.69 27.68
C LYS A 659 15.55 5.10 28.93
N ALA A 660 15.87 3.85 29.27
CA ALA A 660 15.32 3.16 30.42
C ALA A 660 15.71 3.83 31.75
N ARG A 661 16.98 4.27 31.85
CA ARG A 661 17.45 5.02 33.03
C ARG A 661 16.78 6.38 33.17
N TRP A 662 16.51 7.08 32.07
CA TRP A 662 15.74 8.34 32.12
C TRP A 662 14.30 8.10 32.60
N ALA A 663 13.63 7.08 32.08
CA ALA A 663 12.28 6.70 32.52
C ALA A 663 12.24 6.32 34.01
N LEU A 664 13.24 5.57 34.49
CA LEU A 664 13.35 5.20 35.91
C LEU A 664 13.63 6.41 36.80
N GLY A 665 14.56 7.28 36.40
CA GLY A 665 14.85 8.52 37.12
C GLY A 665 13.61 9.41 37.24
N SER A 666 12.88 9.58 36.14
CA SER A 666 11.66 10.40 36.10
C SER A 666 10.56 9.84 36.99
N ALA A 667 10.34 8.51 36.95
CA ALA A 667 9.32 7.88 37.77
C ALA A 667 9.64 7.90 39.27
N LEU A 668 10.91 7.68 39.64
CA LEU A 668 11.35 7.78 41.04
C LEU A 668 11.19 9.21 41.57
N ALA A 669 11.56 10.22 40.77
CA ALA A 669 11.37 11.62 41.13
C ALA A 669 9.88 11.98 41.28
N GLY A 670 9.04 11.55 40.34
CA GLY A 670 7.58 11.73 40.40
C GLY A 670 6.93 11.05 41.61
N ALA A 671 7.45 9.89 42.02
CA ALA A 671 7.02 9.17 43.22
C ALA A 671 7.50 9.79 44.55
N GLY A 672 8.26 10.89 44.52
CA GLY A 672 8.80 11.54 45.71
C GLY A 672 9.96 10.79 46.36
N ALA A 673 10.70 9.95 45.61
CA ALA A 673 11.90 9.30 46.11
C ALA A 673 12.97 10.33 46.48
N GLU A 674 13.81 10.00 47.47
CA GLU A 674 14.90 10.90 47.87
C GLU A 674 15.89 11.10 46.70
N ARG A 675 16.41 12.32 46.58
CA ARG A 675 17.37 12.72 45.54
C ARG A 675 18.49 11.70 45.24
N PRO A 676 19.14 11.07 46.24
CA PRO A 676 20.17 10.05 46.00
C PRO A 676 19.70 8.83 45.21
N GLN A 677 18.38 8.56 45.17
CA GLN A 677 17.82 7.40 44.50
C GLN A 677 17.62 7.63 42.99
N TRP A 678 17.22 8.84 42.59
CA TRP A 678 16.86 9.13 41.19
C TRP A 678 17.92 9.93 40.41
N GLU A 679 18.66 10.85 41.04
CA GLU A 679 19.67 11.68 40.33
C GLU A 679 20.74 10.83 39.61
N PRO A 680 21.28 9.74 40.19
CA PRO A 680 22.25 8.91 39.49
C PRO A 680 21.71 8.28 38.20
N GLN A 681 20.40 8.05 38.09
CA GLN A 681 19.79 7.48 36.89
C GLN A 681 19.82 8.47 35.72
N PHE A 682 19.48 9.74 35.95
CA PHE A 682 19.59 10.80 34.93
C PHE A 682 21.02 10.98 34.43
N ARG A 683 21.99 11.04 35.35
CA ARG A 683 23.41 11.21 34.98
C ARG A 683 23.92 10.04 34.13
N ARG A 684 23.56 8.80 34.51
CA ARG A 684 23.93 7.61 33.72
C ARG A 684 23.19 7.55 32.38
N ALA A 685 21.92 7.95 32.34
CA ALA A 685 21.14 8.05 31.10
C ALA A 685 21.82 8.97 30.08
N ALA A 686 22.23 10.17 30.50
CA ALA A 686 22.93 11.13 29.65
C ALA A 686 24.24 10.55 29.09
N VAL A 687 25.06 9.91 29.94
CA VAL A 687 26.32 9.27 29.49
C VAL A 687 26.07 8.15 28.48
N CYS A 688 25.05 7.32 28.68
CA CYS A 688 24.70 6.26 27.72
C CYS A 688 24.26 6.84 26.38
N LEU A 689 23.42 7.89 26.38
CA LEU A 689 22.94 8.55 25.17
C LEU A 689 24.07 9.29 24.42
N GLU A 690 25.00 9.93 25.13
CA GLU A 690 26.19 10.53 24.51
C GLU A 690 27.08 9.48 23.84
N ARG A 691 27.28 8.33 24.49
CA ARG A 691 28.11 7.24 23.94
C ARG A 691 27.54 6.63 22.65
N CYS A 692 26.23 6.65 22.46
CA CYS A 692 25.61 6.18 21.22
C CYS A 692 25.38 7.29 20.17
N GLY A 693 25.87 8.51 20.42
CA GLY A 693 25.79 9.64 19.49
C GLY A 693 24.47 10.43 19.54
N GLU A 694 23.60 10.15 20.52
CA GLU A 694 22.29 10.79 20.71
C GLU A 694 22.43 12.06 21.57
N HIS A 695 23.26 13.01 21.13
CA HIS A 695 23.59 14.22 21.91
C HIS A 695 22.36 15.07 22.27
N ALA A 696 21.36 15.16 21.38
CA ALA A 696 20.15 15.91 21.63
C ALA A 696 19.29 15.31 22.75
N ASP A 697 19.19 13.97 22.79
CA ASP A 697 18.44 13.28 23.85
C ASP A 697 19.19 13.35 25.18
N ALA A 698 20.53 13.23 25.17
CA ALA A 698 21.34 13.44 26.37
C ALA A 698 21.15 14.84 26.97
N GLN A 699 21.11 15.88 26.13
CA GLN A 699 20.82 17.25 26.58
C GLN A 699 19.41 17.37 27.18
N ARG A 700 18.39 16.73 26.58
CA ARG A 700 17.03 16.71 27.15
C ARG A 700 16.98 16.06 28.53
N VAL A 701 17.66 14.92 28.70
CA VAL A 701 17.77 14.24 30.01
C VAL A 701 18.37 15.17 31.07
N MET A 702 19.41 15.94 30.71
CA MET A 702 20.03 16.89 31.63
C MET A 702 19.13 18.08 31.94
N LEU A 703 18.38 18.59 30.96
CA LEU A 703 17.39 19.65 31.18
C LEU A 703 16.25 19.21 32.10
N ASP A 704 15.78 17.96 31.96
CA ASP A 704 14.75 17.43 32.85
C ASP A 704 15.28 17.25 34.28
N LEU A 705 16.52 16.79 34.43
CA LEU A 705 17.20 16.76 35.74
C LEU A 705 17.25 18.15 36.38
N GLU A 706 17.65 19.18 35.62
CA GLU A 706 17.67 20.56 36.12
C GLU A 706 16.28 21.07 36.51
N ARG A 707 15.25 20.78 35.70
CA ARG A 707 13.86 21.13 36.01
C ARG A 707 13.41 20.50 37.32
N ILE A 708 13.67 19.21 37.53
CA ILE A 708 13.31 18.49 38.76
C ILE A 708 14.05 19.06 39.98
N LEU A 709 15.36 19.35 39.83
CA LEU A 709 16.16 19.95 40.90
C LEU A 709 15.69 21.37 41.28
N ASN A 710 15.16 22.12 40.33
CA ASN A 710 14.63 23.46 40.56
C ASN A 710 13.20 23.44 41.13
N ALA A 711 12.37 22.46 40.76
CA ALA A 711 11.01 22.31 41.28
C ALA A 711 10.97 21.89 42.77
N GLY A 712 12.05 21.31 43.29
CA GLY A 712 12.20 20.94 44.71
C GLY A 712 12.79 22.04 45.62
N ARG A 713 13.03 23.25 45.09
CA ARG A 713 13.35 24.46 45.88
C ARG A 713 12.11 25.34 45.97
#